data_AF-A0A1Q9P4H7-F1
#
_entry.id   AF-A0A1Q9P4H7-F1
#
_cell.length_a   1.000
_cell.length_b   1.000
_cell.length_c   1.000
_cell.angle_alpha   90.00
_cell.angle_beta   90.00
_cell.angle_gamma   90.00
#
_symmetry.space_group_name_H-M   'P 1'
#
loop_
_entity.id
_entity.type
_entity.pdbx_description
1 polymer ?
#
loop_
_entity_poly.entity_id
_entity_poly.type
_entity_poly.pdbx_seq_one_letter_code
_entity_poly.pdbx_strand_id
1 'polypeptide(L)'
;KLSLIAEYTNYQTNYTNNVLFYLNIYDVTASVNLSTAPDDMSVFVKNVTDYELFDPADYTFIYQASTEQWILDFSTSTNNLAAGSYNVEVSIQLNDYRANYSDAYVSDVYTFDIIAPETDIQKTGDATTVYLYHDAVFTFKYVDTNHSIDLVTSTYSGSASVANVNVVINEALGIYTVTVTNNNPSASSFDIYIDISLSNYEAVTSYLLGSLSVLTIETSLTDVSVPTEVYVGYVTSIVVYFEDTTHSEAINQIGGDGLFVTVTSNATILISGISWEFLSDGEYNVSFINNDYTMPGINVTITIGRTRYDSASMFFEIQIISIDTDSQLVDSADQDITIYFGDGTIVEVLYWDDILGDNITSPDIFIAGNITVTFGYGFVDNITTITINPIFELGTFYLNITIIEPGYAPQMIQIIVTTEERVTDIYINAGNVNNTEYASEIVDVSFDFKDLTGGNVSIDSALVGALFALDNSSLEINDYFNSITNTTFGAYYIVSFEADPSVAVGTVYILEITFSRYGYQTQTIIIRITYHPAQDYDIVIEIEGDLRQLETIEFIVLIDNITFEAMAMGADAYIHIQPTFTGETVRITYTFTYANGTEITYWEDVDLSINPLGGYLATLEVEIPWHVRNISYYVSYAPSGSNQYVVLAKSTLEEETVADNPTFISLLSYLFKEYTLYMIIAIVAIAVIIIAIIVIQLAIVRPRKQKKKEGKRKYLDKISKVLTSVLSLRKVIVVHIESGLPVYEWDLGGEITVDSTLVTGFLQAVAGMGSEISGGQTGAVKKIDYGQFVVSSASKDCITAYLFSTSEISIDVETGIANFVEWFEKRFKTVLHEWGGITDDFTKNSRQIIDTLCEELFIWTLHPLSINTVKEKDVPKLSTLGQRIFKFIKDYKEVTISVALEYFNKTPLEETLSTIFNMVDAKYLLRMTFR
;
A
#
# COMPACT_ATOMS: atom_id res chain seq x y z
N LYS A 1 44.57 75.24 -39.59
CA LYS A 1 45.54 74.14 -39.31
C LYS A 1 44.72 72.97 -38.81
N LEU A 2 44.69 71.82 -39.49
CA LEU A 2 43.90 70.67 -39.04
C LEU A 2 44.76 69.78 -38.13
N SER A 3 44.20 69.34 -37.01
CA SER A 3 44.81 68.33 -36.13
C SER A 3 43.72 67.35 -35.74
N LEU A 4 43.81 66.12 -36.26
CA LEU A 4 42.97 65.00 -35.86
C LEU A 4 43.74 64.17 -34.82
N ILE A 5 43.11 63.88 -33.68
CA ILE A 5 43.66 62.99 -32.64
C ILE A 5 42.66 61.84 -32.49
N ALA A 6 43.08 60.62 -32.82
CA ALA A 6 42.29 59.41 -32.57
C ALA A 6 42.68 58.83 -31.21
N GLU A 7 41.72 58.71 -30.29
CA GLU A 7 41.93 58.09 -28.97
C GLU A 7 40.94 56.94 -28.81
N TYR A 8 41.46 55.71 -28.83
CA TYR A 8 40.67 54.51 -28.55
C TYR A 8 40.39 54.43 -27.04
N THR A 9 39.16 54.69 -26.62
CA THR A 9 38.79 54.71 -25.20
C THR A 9 37.66 53.71 -24.95
N ASN A 10 37.99 52.58 -24.33
CA ASN A 10 37.05 51.49 -24.09
C ASN A 10 36.19 51.82 -22.84
N TYR A 11 35.00 52.41 -23.02
CA TYR A 11 34.07 52.69 -21.92
C TYR A 11 33.17 51.46 -21.67
N GLN A 12 33.51 50.68 -20.63
CA GLN A 12 32.70 49.53 -20.21
C GLN A 12 31.42 49.96 -19.49
N THR A 13 30.31 50.06 -20.22
CA THR A 13 28.98 49.63 -19.76
C THR A 13 28.13 49.28 -20.98
N ASN A 14 27.87 47.99 -21.18
CA ASN A 14 26.99 47.40 -22.21
C ASN A 14 27.53 47.40 -23.66
N TYR A 15 28.13 46.27 -24.06
CA TYR A 15 28.26 45.69 -25.42
C TYR A 15 28.26 46.64 -26.64
N THR A 16 29.02 47.72 -26.62
CA THR A 16 29.30 48.53 -27.82
C THR A 16 30.76 48.97 -27.81
N ASN A 17 31.53 48.55 -28.81
CA ASN A 17 32.89 49.03 -29.03
C ASN A 17 32.80 50.37 -29.77
N ASN A 18 32.92 51.50 -29.06
CA ASN A 18 32.91 52.82 -29.69
C ASN A 18 34.34 53.29 -29.98
N VAL A 19 34.59 53.72 -31.22
CA VAL A 19 35.84 54.39 -31.60
C VAL A 19 35.56 55.90 -31.68
N LEU A 20 36.27 56.69 -30.87
CA LEU A 20 36.09 58.14 -30.79
C LEU A 20 37.21 58.86 -31.55
N PHE A 21 36.84 59.72 -32.51
CA PHE A 21 37.78 60.60 -33.19
C PHE A 21 37.57 62.05 -32.79
N TYR A 22 38.64 62.75 -32.41
CA TYR A 22 38.61 64.17 -32.09
C TYR A 22 39.14 65.00 -33.26
N LEU A 23 38.27 65.80 -33.87
CA LEU A 23 38.64 66.73 -34.94
C LEU A 23 38.69 68.17 -34.42
N ASN A 24 39.88 68.78 -34.44
CA ASN A 24 40.08 70.18 -34.09
C ASN A 24 40.29 71.01 -35.37
N ILE A 25 39.31 71.87 -35.69
CA ILE A 25 39.37 72.78 -36.84
C ILE A 25 39.60 74.20 -36.34
N TYR A 26 40.74 74.80 -36.72
CA TYR A 26 41.09 76.17 -36.36
C TYR A 26 40.90 77.12 -37.55
N ASP A 27 39.96 78.06 -37.39
CA ASP A 27 39.85 79.36 -38.08
C ASP A 27 39.56 79.33 -39.60
N VAL A 28 38.43 78.73 -40.02
CA VAL A 28 37.89 78.82 -41.40
C VAL A 28 36.39 78.49 -41.46
N THR A 29 35.65 79.07 -42.41
CA THR A 29 34.31 78.58 -42.83
C THR A 29 34.48 77.30 -43.65
N ALA A 30 34.10 76.15 -43.08
CA ALA A 30 34.27 74.85 -43.69
C ALA A 30 32.94 74.08 -43.69
N SER A 31 32.65 73.37 -44.77
CA SER A 31 31.63 72.32 -44.82
C SER A 31 32.32 70.95 -44.84
N VAL A 32 31.98 70.09 -43.87
CA VAL A 32 32.50 68.72 -43.79
C VAL A 32 31.50 67.78 -44.47
N ASN A 33 31.95 67.02 -45.45
CA ASN A 33 31.21 65.92 -46.07
C ASN A 33 31.86 64.59 -45.65
N LEU A 34 31.09 63.71 -45.03
CA LEU A 34 31.46 62.33 -44.75
C LEU A 34 30.84 61.47 -45.85
N SER A 35 31.66 60.97 -46.77
CA SER A 35 31.20 60.02 -47.78
C SER A 35 31.73 58.63 -47.47
N THR A 36 30.82 57.66 -47.49
CA THR A 36 31.00 56.21 -47.33
C THR A 36 31.23 55.72 -45.90
N ALA A 37 30.13 55.48 -45.18
CA ALA A 37 30.07 54.40 -44.21
C ALA A 37 29.64 53.11 -44.97
N PRO A 38 30.14 51.92 -44.62
CA PRO A 38 29.50 50.66 -45.01
C PRO A 38 28.00 50.71 -44.64
N ASP A 39 27.11 50.09 -45.42
CA ASP A 39 25.64 50.23 -45.35
C ASP A 39 24.99 50.03 -43.96
N ASP A 40 25.74 49.52 -42.97
CA ASP A 40 25.30 49.20 -41.62
C ASP A 40 25.92 50.09 -40.51
N MET A 41 26.73 51.10 -40.85
CA MET A 41 27.39 51.99 -39.89
C MET A 41 26.64 53.32 -39.77
N SER A 42 26.18 53.65 -38.56
CA SER A 42 25.65 54.98 -38.24
C SER A 42 26.78 55.88 -37.74
N VAL A 43 26.94 57.06 -38.35
CA VAL A 43 27.93 58.06 -37.92
C VAL A 43 27.22 59.16 -37.14
N PHE A 44 27.57 59.32 -35.87
CA PHE A 44 27.02 60.38 -35.03
C PHE A 44 28.04 61.51 -34.89
N VAL A 45 27.64 62.73 -35.26
CA VAL A 45 28.47 63.93 -35.13
C VAL A 45 27.96 64.72 -33.93
N LYS A 46 28.77 64.85 -32.89
CA LYS A 46 28.40 65.58 -31.67
C LYS A 46 29.20 66.87 -31.53
N ASN A 47 28.49 67.99 -31.39
CA ASN A 47 29.06 69.24 -30.88
C ASN A 47 29.02 69.22 -29.34
N VAL A 48 30.09 69.66 -28.68
CA VAL A 48 30.32 69.50 -27.24
C VAL A 48 29.33 70.32 -26.38
N THR A 49 28.59 71.27 -26.95
CA THR A 49 27.75 72.21 -26.17
C THR A 49 26.24 72.09 -26.28
N ASP A 50 25.64 71.41 -27.27
CA ASP A 50 24.18 71.23 -27.35
C ASP A 50 23.78 69.88 -27.99
N TYR A 51 22.79 69.20 -27.40
CA TYR A 51 22.25 67.91 -27.85
C TYR A 51 21.06 68.13 -28.80
N GLU A 52 21.27 67.98 -30.11
CA GLU A 52 20.17 67.69 -31.04
C GLU A 52 20.50 66.45 -31.87
N LEU A 53 19.50 65.55 -31.96
CA LEU A 53 19.57 64.26 -32.65
C LEU A 53 19.12 64.44 -34.11
N PHE A 54 19.89 63.95 -35.07
CA PHE A 54 19.53 63.98 -36.49
C PHE A 54 19.72 62.60 -37.17
N ASP A 55 18.78 62.26 -38.05
CA ASP A 55 18.66 60.99 -38.79
C ASP A 55 19.47 61.04 -40.11
N PRO A 56 20.05 59.94 -40.65
CA PRO A 56 21.13 60.02 -41.63
C PRO A 56 20.63 60.17 -43.07
N ALA A 57 20.82 61.36 -43.64
CA ALA A 57 20.92 61.54 -45.09
C ALA A 57 21.76 62.79 -45.39
N ASP A 58 22.85 62.63 -46.14
CA ASP A 58 23.77 63.64 -46.69
C ASP A 58 23.53 65.09 -46.21
N TYR A 59 24.24 65.50 -45.16
CA TYR A 59 24.17 66.87 -44.66
C TYR A 59 25.43 67.66 -44.98
N THR A 60 25.22 68.84 -45.56
CA THR A 60 26.25 69.88 -45.67
C THR A 60 25.98 70.93 -44.58
N PHE A 61 26.84 71.01 -43.57
CA PHE A 61 26.75 72.04 -42.54
C PHE A 61 27.61 73.26 -42.91
N ILE A 62 27.08 74.48 -42.78
CA ILE A 62 27.83 75.74 -43.00
C ILE A 62 27.87 76.48 -41.67
N TYR A 63 29.07 76.73 -41.12
CA TYR A 63 29.20 77.37 -39.81
C TYR A 63 30.30 78.44 -39.76
N GLN A 64 30.08 79.49 -38.96
CA GLN A 64 31.02 80.58 -38.68
C GLN A 64 31.22 80.74 -37.17
N ALA A 65 32.23 80.09 -36.60
CA ALA A 65 32.72 80.40 -35.25
C ALA A 65 34.16 79.92 -35.05
N SER A 66 34.91 80.62 -34.20
CA SER A 66 36.31 80.35 -33.90
C SER A 66 36.44 79.29 -32.79
N THR A 67 36.91 78.10 -33.18
CA THR A 67 37.33 76.92 -32.37
C THR A 67 36.25 76.11 -31.65
N GLU A 68 35.94 74.94 -32.21
CA GLU A 68 35.15 73.88 -31.58
C GLU A 68 35.81 72.50 -31.82
N GLN A 69 35.60 71.58 -30.87
CA GLN A 69 36.08 70.19 -30.88
C GLN A 69 34.90 69.28 -31.23
N TRP A 70 35.08 68.39 -32.21
CA TRP A 70 34.03 67.50 -32.69
C TRP A 70 34.35 66.06 -32.33
N ILE A 71 33.33 65.30 -31.92
CA ILE A 71 33.42 63.87 -31.67
C ILE A 71 32.63 63.15 -32.75
N LEU A 72 33.32 62.27 -33.48
CA LEU A 72 32.69 61.27 -34.35
C LEU A 72 32.56 59.98 -33.55
N ASP A 73 31.31 59.56 -33.29
CA ASP A 73 31.01 58.30 -32.62
C ASP A 73 30.48 57.30 -33.66
N PHE A 74 31.17 56.18 -33.79
CA PHE A 74 30.79 55.08 -34.67
C PHE A 74 30.19 53.98 -33.80
N SER A 75 28.85 53.92 -33.73
CA SER A 75 28.15 52.85 -33.02
C SER A 75 27.22 52.12 -33.99
N THR A 76 27.34 50.80 -34.05
CA THR A 76 26.36 49.96 -34.74
C THR A 76 25.24 49.61 -33.74
N SER A 77 23.98 49.75 -34.14
CA SER A 77 22.85 49.47 -33.24
C SER A 77 22.66 47.97 -32.95
N THR A 78 23.36 47.06 -33.66
CA THR A 78 23.10 45.62 -33.55
C THR A 78 24.27 44.65 -33.77
N ASN A 79 25.54 45.03 -34.04
CA ASN A 79 26.62 44.03 -34.20
C ASN A 79 28.03 44.58 -33.90
N ASN A 80 28.85 43.84 -33.16
CA ASN A 80 30.30 44.09 -33.00
C ASN A 80 30.99 44.13 -34.38
N LEU A 81 31.86 45.11 -34.62
CA LEU A 81 32.65 45.20 -35.86
C LEU A 81 33.58 43.98 -35.96
N ALA A 82 33.54 43.28 -37.09
CA ALA A 82 34.42 42.14 -37.35
C ALA A 82 35.90 42.60 -37.40
N ALA A 83 36.83 41.70 -37.05
CA ALA A 83 38.25 41.96 -37.23
C ALA A 83 38.55 42.27 -38.72
N GLY A 84 39.21 43.38 -38.98
CA GLY A 84 39.39 43.92 -40.34
C GLY A 84 39.97 45.32 -40.36
N SER A 85 40.38 45.76 -41.55
CA SER A 85 40.94 47.09 -41.81
C SER A 85 39.84 47.98 -42.39
N TYR A 86 39.52 49.08 -41.71
CA TYR A 86 38.43 49.98 -42.09
C TYR A 86 39.01 51.34 -42.50
N ASN A 87 38.58 51.84 -43.66
CA ASN A 87 38.96 53.16 -44.17
C ASN A 87 37.82 54.15 -43.94
N VAL A 88 38.10 55.27 -43.31
CA VAL A 88 37.16 56.39 -43.16
C VAL A 88 37.74 57.60 -43.89
N GLU A 89 37.04 58.06 -44.93
CA GLU A 89 37.41 59.28 -45.65
C GLU A 89 36.68 60.49 -45.07
N VAL A 90 37.44 61.51 -44.65
CA VAL A 90 36.89 62.78 -44.17
C VAL A 90 37.22 63.86 -45.18
N SER A 91 36.19 64.43 -45.82
CA SER A 91 36.35 65.50 -46.81
C SER A 91 35.88 66.84 -46.25
N ILE A 92 36.71 67.87 -46.36
CA ILE A 92 36.41 69.23 -45.92
C ILE A 92 36.47 70.17 -47.13
N GLN A 93 35.35 70.82 -47.44
CA GLN A 93 35.22 71.84 -48.47
C GLN A 93 35.20 73.23 -47.82
N LEU A 94 36.11 74.11 -48.21
CA LEU A 94 36.19 75.48 -47.69
C LEU A 94 35.34 76.43 -48.54
N ASN A 95 34.33 77.08 -47.95
CA ASN A 95 33.50 78.06 -48.64
C ASN A 95 33.98 79.48 -48.30
N ASP A 96 34.76 80.10 -49.18
CA ASP A 96 35.19 81.50 -49.03
C ASP A 96 34.24 82.44 -49.80
N TYR A 97 33.45 83.25 -49.07
CA TYR A 97 32.36 84.06 -49.63
C TYR A 97 32.84 85.30 -50.40
N ARG A 98 34.16 85.50 -50.58
CA ARG A 98 34.73 86.68 -51.24
C ARG A 98 35.90 86.38 -52.19
N ALA A 99 35.84 85.36 -53.03
CA ALA A 99 36.63 85.34 -54.27
C ALA A 99 36.12 84.27 -55.25
N ASN A 100 36.01 84.64 -56.54
CA ASN A 100 35.83 83.69 -57.64
C ASN A 100 37.15 82.93 -57.92
N TYR A 101 37.55 82.03 -57.02
CA TYR A 101 38.61 81.05 -57.28
C TYR A 101 38.26 79.69 -56.64
N SER A 102 38.34 78.67 -57.50
CA SER A 102 38.19 77.21 -57.34
C SER A 102 38.10 76.60 -55.93
N ASP A 103 37.10 75.73 -55.76
CA ASP A 103 36.85 74.83 -54.63
C ASP A 103 38.13 74.09 -54.17
N ALA A 104 38.65 74.46 -53.01
CA ALA A 104 39.70 73.69 -52.34
C ALA A 104 39.05 72.62 -51.46
N TYR A 105 39.07 71.38 -51.92
CA TYR A 105 38.73 70.19 -51.13
C TYR A 105 40.00 69.65 -50.46
N VAL A 106 39.94 69.40 -49.16
CA VAL A 106 40.94 68.58 -48.46
C VAL A 106 40.23 67.32 -48.02
N SER A 107 40.50 66.19 -48.67
CA SER A 107 40.11 64.87 -48.16
C SER A 107 41.34 64.13 -47.64
N ASP A 108 41.16 63.38 -46.57
CA ASP A 108 42.17 62.49 -46.01
C ASP A 108 41.49 61.17 -45.60
N VAL A 109 42.19 60.05 -45.80
CA VAL A 109 41.67 58.70 -45.55
C VAL A 109 42.42 58.11 -44.38
N TYR A 110 41.68 57.73 -43.34
CA TYR A 110 42.24 57.13 -42.14
C TYR A 110 41.89 55.64 -42.12
N THR A 111 42.93 54.79 -42.10
CA THR A 111 42.79 53.34 -41.95
C THR A 111 42.98 52.95 -40.48
N PHE A 112 42.11 52.11 -39.93
CA PHE A 112 42.33 51.48 -38.64
C PHE A 112 42.06 49.96 -38.71
N ASP A 113 42.91 49.19 -38.03
CA ASP A 113 42.82 47.73 -37.97
C ASP A 113 42.18 47.30 -36.64
N ILE A 114 41.16 46.45 -36.72
CA ILE A 114 40.62 45.71 -35.57
C ILE A 114 41.19 44.29 -35.66
N ILE A 115 42.02 43.89 -34.70
CA ILE A 115 42.63 42.55 -34.62
C ILE A 115 41.75 41.65 -33.74
N ALA A 116 41.56 40.39 -34.12
CA ALA A 116 40.85 39.42 -33.28
C ALA A 116 41.62 39.16 -31.97
N PRO A 117 40.94 39.00 -30.81
CA PRO A 117 41.61 38.68 -29.56
C PRO A 117 42.26 37.28 -29.64
N GLU A 118 43.50 37.15 -29.16
CA GLU A 118 44.14 35.85 -28.93
C GLU A 118 43.35 35.05 -27.87
N THR A 119 43.15 33.76 -28.13
CA THR A 119 42.42 32.84 -27.22
C THR A 119 43.27 31.62 -26.87
N ASP A 120 43.09 31.08 -25.67
CA ASP A 120 43.79 29.89 -25.18
C ASP A 120 42.86 28.92 -24.43
N ILE A 121 43.29 27.67 -24.26
CA ILE A 121 42.57 26.61 -23.56
C ILE A 121 43.30 26.27 -22.26
N GLN A 122 42.68 26.56 -21.12
CA GLN A 122 43.22 26.22 -19.81
C GLN A 122 42.58 24.92 -19.30
N LYS A 123 43.37 23.84 -19.28
CA LYS A 123 42.95 22.53 -18.78
C LYS A 123 42.97 22.49 -17.24
N THR A 124 41.92 21.97 -16.61
CA THR A 124 41.75 21.95 -15.14
C THR A 124 41.73 20.55 -14.51
N GLY A 125 42.01 19.48 -15.27
CA GLY A 125 42.16 18.13 -14.72
C GLY A 125 42.85 17.15 -15.66
N ASP A 126 43.60 16.20 -15.09
CA ASP A 126 44.38 15.21 -15.83
C ASP A 126 43.81 13.79 -15.66
N ALA A 127 43.06 13.32 -16.65
CA ALA A 127 42.82 11.89 -16.83
C ALA A 127 43.90 11.33 -17.77
N THR A 128 44.65 10.32 -17.31
CA THR A 128 45.72 9.66 -18.09
C THR A 128 45.34 8.24 -18.54
N THR A 129 44.27 7.67 -18.00
CA THR A 129 43.82 6.30 -18.28
C THR A 129 42.31 6.27 -18.50
N VAL A 130 41.85 5.38 -19.37
CA VAL A 130 40.43 5.12 -19.64
C VAL A 130 40.22 3.61 -19.70
N TYR A 131 39.18 3.12 -19.04
CA TYR A 131 38.79 1.72 -19.14
C TYR A 131 37.83 1.55 -20.31
N LEU A 132 37.85 0.37 -20.92
CA LEU A 132 36.92 0.01 -22.00
C LEU A 132 35.47 0.20 -21.54
N TYR A 133 34.67 0.94 -22.32
CA TYR A 133 33.27 1.26 -22.03
C TYR A 133 33.02 2.02 -20.72
N HIS A 134 34.03 2.70 -20.18
CA HIS A 134 33.88 3.68 -19.11
C HIS A 134 34.18 5.08 -19.63
N ASP A 135 33.51 6.05 -19.01
CA ASP A 135 33.67 7.46 -19.33
C ASP A 135 34.91 8.02 -18.64
N ALA A 136 35.84 8.58 -19.41
CA ALA A 136 36.83 9.51 -18.90
C ALA A 136 36.30 10.93 -19.02
N VAL A 137 36.39 11.72 -17.94
CA VAL A 137 35.88 13.09 -17.90
C VAL A 137 37.03 14.07 -17.79
N PHE A 138 37.10 15.01 -18.73
CA PHE A 138 38.02 16.15 -18.70
C PHE A 138 37.24 17.43 -18.47
N THR A 139 37.86 18.39 -17.80
CA THR A 139 37.35 19.76 -17.71
C THR A 139 38.39 20.75 -18.20
N PHE A 140 37.95 21.72 -18.99
CA PHE A 140 38.80 22.83 -19.44
C PHE A 140 37.99 24.13 -19.55
N LYS A 141 38.70 25.24 -19.63
CA LYS A 141 38.16 26.58 -19.89
C LYS A 141 38.70 27.13 -21.21
N TYR A 142 37.84 27.81 -21.97
CA TYR A 142 38.23 28.57 -23.16
C TYR A 142 38.26 30.05 -22.81
N VAL A 143 39.43 30.68 -22.87
CA VAL A 143 39.67 31.99 -22.26
C VAL A 143 40.26 32.93 -23.31
N ASP A 144 39.76 34.17 -23.33
CA ASP A 144 40.43 35.28 -23.99
C ASP A 144 41.65 35.68 -23.15
N THR A 145 42.86 35.44 -23.65
CA THR A 145 44.10 35.68 -22.90
C THR A 145 44.39 37.17 -22.72
N ASN A 146 43.91 38.02 -23.62
CA ASN A 146 44.10 39.46 -23.55
C ASN A 146 43.21 40.11 -22.48
N HIS A 147 42.02 39.56 -22.26
CA HIS A 147 41.03 40.13 -21.33
C HIS A 147 40.78 39.29 -20.07
N SER A 148 41.31 38.07 -20.00
CA SER A 148 41.08 37.09 -18.90
C SER A 148 39.60 36.78 -18.66
N ILE A 149 38.83 36.64 -19.75
CA ILE A 149 37.38 36.38 -19.70
C ILE A 149 37.11 34.95 -20.22
N ASP A 150 36.29 34.21 -19.46
CA ASP A 150 35.76 32.90 -19.88
C ASP A 150 34.77 33.11 -21.04
N LEU A 151 35.01 32.45 -22.16
CA LEU A 151 34.17 32.55 -23.35
C LEU A 151 33.01 31.55 -23.27
N VAL A 152 31.77 32.05 -23.24
CA VAL A 152 30.53 31.25 -23.24
C VAL A 152 29.93 31.19 -24.64
N THR A 153 29.10 30.17 -24.94
CA THR A 153 28.36 30.04 -26.22
C THR A 153 29.17 29.77 -27.50
N SER A 154 30.41 29.28 -27.39
CA SER A 154 31.19 28.83 -28.56
C SER A 154 30.56 27.60 -29.25
N THR A 155 30.76 27.44 -30.56
CA THR A 155 30.57 26.15 -31.21
C THR A 155 31.77 25.25 -30.92
N TYR A 156 31.53 23.96 -30.69
CA TYR A 156 32.58 23.00 -30.33
C TYR A 156 32.32 21.62 -30.93
N SER A 157 33.40 20.87 -31.19
CA SER A 157 33.38 19.45 -31.54
C SER A 157 34.56 18.71 -30.92
N GLY A 158 34.36 17.45 -30.57
CA GLY A 158 35.39 16.55 -30.05
C GLY A 158 35.65 15.39 -31.01
N SER A 159 36.89 14.94 -31.11
CA SER A 159 37.27 13.76 -31.88
C SER A 159 38.40 12.97 -31.19
N ALA A 160 38.61 11.73 -31.62
CA ALA A 160 39.65 10.85 -31.12
C ALA A 160 40.54 10.33 -32.27
N SER A 161 41.80 9.98 -31.98
CA SER A 161 42.73 9.45 -33.00
C SER A 161 42.39 8.04 -33.50
N VAL A 162 41.42 7.35 -32.89
CA VAL A 162 40.96 6.02 -33.28
C VAL A 162 39.43 6.00 -33.46
N ALA A 163 38.94 5.16 -34.37
CA ALA A 163 37.51 4.98 -34.60
C ALA A 163 36.82 4.33 -33.37
N ASN A 164 35.50 4.52 -33.26
CA ASN A 164 34.65 3.98 -32.19
C ASN A 164 35.00 4.49 -30.78
N VAL A 165 35.54 5.70 -30.66
CA VAL A 165 35.62 6.44 -29.40
C VAL A 165 34.62 7.60 -29.50
N ASN A 166 33.67 7.65 -28.56
CA ASN A 166 32.69 8.73 -28.51
C ASN A 166 33.23 9.87 -27.66
N VAL A 167 33.18 11.10 -28.17
CA VAL A 167 33.65 12.30 -27.47
C VAL A 167 32.49 13.29 -27.41
N VAL A 168 31.91 13.46 -26.23
CA VAL A 168 30.78 14.36 -25.99
C VAL A 168 31.28 15.56 -25.20
N ILE A 169 30.97 16.77 -25.67
CA ILE A 169 31.36 18.02 -25.00
C ILE A 169 30.08 18.72 -24.52
N ASN A 170 30.06 19.12 -23.25
CA ASN A 170 28.99 19.94 -22.67
C ASN A 170 29.59 21.23 -22.09
N GLU A 171 29.02 22.39 -22.46
CA GLU A 171 29.42 23.69 -21.92
C GLU A 171 28.40 24.16 -20.87
N ALA A 172 28.89 24.59 -19.72
CA ALA A 172 28.09 25.28 -18.71
C ALA A 172 28.89 26.40 -18.06
N LEU A 173 28.48 27.65 -18.32
CA LEU A 173 29.07 28.86 -17.73
C LEU A 173 30.57 29.03 -18.03
N GLY A 174 31.01 28.67 -19.23
CA GLY A 174 32.39 28.81 -19.70
C GLY A 174 33.30 27.66 -19.28
N ILE A 175 32.74 26.64 -18.62
CA ILE A 175 33.42 25.39 -18.28
C ILE A 175 32.95 24.31 -19.23
N TYR A 176 33.90 23.70 -19.94
CA TYR A 176 33.64 22.65 -20.91
C TYR A 176 33.99 21.30 -20.27
N THR A 177 33.00 20.41 -20.22
CA THR A 177 33.15 19.03 -19.75
C THR A 177 33.20 18.11 -20.95
N VAL A 178 34.31 17.39 -21.14
CA VAL A 178 34.49 16.40 -22.21
C VAL A 178 34.36 15.01 -21.62
N THR A 179 33.32 14.29 -22.03
CA THR A 179 33.10 12.88 -21.69
C THR A 179 33.57 12.01 -22.85
N VAL A 180 34.50 11.11 -22.58
CA VAL A 180 35.12 10.22 -23.56
C VAL A 180 34.76 8.78 -23.23
N THR A 181 34.06 8.09 -24.13
CA THR A 181 33.70 6.68 -23.99
C THR A 181 34.46 5.86 -25.03
N ASN A 182 35.35 4.95 -24.58
CA ASN A 182 36.06 4.06 -25.50
C ASN A 182 35.23 2.80 -25.83
N ASN A 183 34.71 2.70 -27.06
CA ASN A 183 34.03 1.51 -27.57
C ASN A 183 34.93 0.68 -28.52
N ASN A 184 36.24 0.94 -28.55
CA ASN A 184 37.20 0.23 -29.39
C ASN A 184 38.02 -0.78 -28.55
N PRO A 185 37.65 -2.07 -28.53
CA PRO A 185 38.33 -3.10 -27.74
C PRO A 185 39.76 -3.40 -28.20
N SER A 186 40.17 -2.91 -29.36
CA SER A 186 41.51 -3.14 -29.92
C SER A 186 42.50 -1.99 -29.66
N ALA A 187 42.03 -0.85 -29.17
CA ALA A 187 42.89 0.29 -28.89
C ALA A 187 43.60 0.10 -27.55
N SER A 188 44.93 0.15 -27.53
CA SER A 188 45.73 0.17 -26.29
C SER A 188 46.00 1.58 -25.78
N SER A 189 45.86 2.60 -26.64
CA SER A 189 45.87 4.03 -26.31
C SER A 189 45.29 4.87 -27.44
N PHE A 190 44.85 6.10 -27.16
CA PHE A 190 44.41 7.07 -28.16
C PHE A 190 44.47 8.52 -27.65
N ASP A 191 44.45 9.48 -28.57
CA ASP A 191 44.49 10.93 -28.31
C ASP A 191 43.10 11.55 -28.47
N ILE A 192 42.82 12.58 -27.67
CA ILE A 192 41.57 13.35 -27.73
C ILE A 192 41.84 14.77 -28.22
N TYR A 193 41.15 15.15 -29.29
CA TYR A 193 41.23 16.46 -29.92
C TYR A 193 39.92 17.22 -29.76
N ILE A 194 40.02 18.54 -29.59
CA ILE A 194 38.87 19.44 -29.56
C ILE A 194 39.04 20.57 -30.58
N ASP A 195 37.93 20.94 -31.22
CA ASP A 195 37.78 22.15 -32.01
C ASP A 195 36.78 23.06 -31.30
N ILE A 196 37.13 24.33 -31.13
CA ILE A 196 36.25 25.32 -30.51
C ILE A 196 36.36 26.65 -31.26
N SER A 197 35.22 27.28 -31.53
CA SER A 197 35.18 28.57 -32.23
C SER A 197 34.05 29.46 -31.70
N LEU A 198 34.32 30.76 -31.61
CA LEU A 198 33.34 31.78 -31.26
C LEU A 198 33.45 32.93 -32.26
N SER A 199 32.33 33.50 -32.67
CA SER A 199 32.33 34.62 -33.64
C SER A 199 33.16 35.79 -33.09
N ASN A 200 34.05 36.34 -33.93
CA ASN A 200 35.00 37.41 -33.61
C ASN A 200 36.21 37.01 -32.74
N TYR A 201 36.40 35.72 -32.46
CA TYR A 201 37.59 35.17 -31.80
C TYR A 201 38.35 34.24 -32.74
N GLU A 202 39.65 34.06 -32.50
CA GLU A 202 40.45 33.08 -33.24
C GLU A 202 39.98 31.66 -32.90
N ALA A 203 39.66 30.87 -33.92
CA ALA A 203 39.22 29.49 -33.70
C ALA A 203 40.41 28.62 -33.26
N VAL A 204 40.21 27.81 -32.23
CA VAL A 204 41.19 26.81 -31.80
C VAL A 204 40.80 25.48 -32.40
N THR A 205 41.57 25.01 -33.38
CA THR A 205 41.31 23.75 -34.10
C THR A 205 42.33 22.69 -33.72
N SER A 206 41.86 21.46 -33.50
CA SER A 206 42.64 20.25 -33.25
C SER A 206 43.56 20.35 -32.03
N TYR A 207 43.09 20.99 -30.96
CA TYR A 207 43.83 21.08 -29.71
C TYR A 207 43.87 19.72 -29.02
N LEU A 208 45.07 19.21 -28.74
CA LEU A 208 45.26 17.96 -28.01
C LEU A 208 44.93 18.15 -26.53
N LEU A 209 43.77 17.64 -26.11
CA LEU A 209 43.31 17.74 -24.73
C LEU A 209 44.07 16.75 -23.82
N GLY A 210 44.41 15.57 -24.34
CA GLY A 210 45.20 14.56 -23.64
C GLY A 210 45.29 13.24 -24.40
N SER A 211 46.19 12.38 -23.93
CA SER A 211 46.36 11.00 -24.40
C SER A 211 45.91 10.04 -23.29
N LEU A 212 45.15 9.01 -23.67
CA LEU A 212 44.58 8.02 -22.75
C LEU A 212 45.15 6.62 -23.05
N SER A 213 45.65 5.93 -22.03
CA SER A 213 45.96 4.48 -22.11
C SER A 213 44.72 3.66 -21.78
N VAL A 214 44.52 2.56 -22.51
CA VAL A 214 43.40 1.62 -22.32
C VAL A 214 43.89 0.42 -21.53
N LEU A 215 43.25 0.15 -20.40
CA LEU A 215 43.53 -1.02 -19.55
C LEU A 215 42.44 -2.07 -19.73
N THR A 216 42.86 -3.32 -19.99
CA THR A 216 42.03 -4.53 -19.87
C THR A 216 42.18 -5.11 -18.47
N ILE A 217 41.09 -5.65 -17.93
CA ILE A 217 41.04 -6.18 -16.56
C ILE A 217 41.27 -7.70 -16.61
N GLU A 218 42.29 -8.19 -15.91
CA GLU A 218 42.62 -9.62 -15.82
C GLU A 218 41.60 -10.37 -14.92
N THR A 219 41.33 -11.64 -15.25
CA THR A 219 40.37 -12.50 -14.50
C THR A 219 40.87 -13.91 -14.28
N SER A 220 40.40 -14.56 -13.21
CA SER A 220 40.61 -15.99 -12.93
C SER A 220 39.29 -16.72 -12.63
N LEU A 221 39.31 -18.04 -12.82
CA LEU A 221 38.32 -18.95 -12.25
C LEU A 221 38.98 -19.78 -11.15
N THR A 222 38.33 -19.87 -9.98
CA THR A 222 38.70 -20.81 -8.90
C THR A 222 37.54 -21.77 -8.62
N ASP A 223 37.85 -23.02 -8.26
CA ASP A 223 36.82 -24.04 -8.01
C ASP A 223 36.23 -23.86 -6.63
N VAL A 224 34.89 -23.90 -6.52
CA VAL A 224 34.18 -23.80 -5.23
C VAL A 224 33.65 -25.17 -4.83
N SER A 225 33.00 -25.87 -5.76
CA SER A 225 32.56 -27.24 -5.55
C SER A 225 32.42 -28.01 -6.85
N VAL A 226 33.11 -29.15 -6.94
CA VAL A 226 33.03 -30.08 -8.06
C VAL A 226 32.59 -31.44 -7.52
N PRO A 227 31.45 -31.99 -7.96
CA PRO A 227 31.07 -33.34 -7.59
C PRO A 227 32.08 -34.34 -8.15
N THR A 228 32.57 -35.25 -7.32
CA THR A 228 33.52 -36.31 -7.72
C THR A 228 32.86 -37.41 -8.56
N GLU A 229 31.53 -37.53 -8.48
CA GLU A 229 30.74 -38.59 -9.10
C GLU A 229 29.49 -37.97 -9.72
N VAL A 230 29.12 -38.41 -10.93
CA VAL A 230 27.96 -37.93 -11.68
C VAL A 230 27.16 -39.10 -12.25
N TYR A 231 25.84 -39.00 -12.16
CA TYR A 231 24.91 -40.00 -12.67
C TYR A 231 24.43 -39.65 -14.08
N VAL A 232 24.30 -40.66 -14.94
CA VAL A 232 23.85 -40.47 -16.33
C VAL A 232 22.38 -40.12 -16.36
N GLY A 233 22.00 -39.12 -17.16
CA GLY A 233 20.62 -38.63 -17.27
C GLY A 233 20.25 -37.58 -16.21
N TYR A 234 21.16 -37.27 -15.28
CA TYR A 234 20.93 -36.30 -14.22
C TYR A 234 21.63 -34.97 -14.49
N VAL A 235 21.04 -33.89 -13.97
CA VAL A 235 21.63 -32.56 -13.99
C VAL A 235 22.81 -32.54 -13.02
N THR A 236 24.00 -32.36 -13.57
CA THR A 236 25.22 -32.10 -12.80
C THR A 236 25.37 -30.62 -12.60
N SER A 237 25.67 -30.17 -11.38
CA SER A 237 25.97 -28.78 -11.08
C SER A 237 27.41 -28.61 -10.62
N ILE A 238 28.11 -27.62 -11.18
CA ILE A 238 29.47 -27.24 -10.79
C ILE A 238 29.44 -25.77 -10.39
N VAL A 239 29.92 -25.46 -9.20
CA VAL A 239 30.04 -24.06 -8.74
C VAL A 239 31.47 -23.59 -8.96
N VAL A 240 31.62 -22.52 -9.72
CA VAL A 240 32.91 -21.87 -10.01
C VAL A 240 32.87 -20.41 -9.55
N TYR A 241 33.99 -19.90 -9.07
CA TYR A 241 34.16 -18.52 -8.67
C TYR A 241 34.91 -17.74 -9.75
N PHE A 242 34.30 -16.68 -10.28
CA PHE A 242 34.88 -15.82 -11.32
C PHE A 242 35.22 -14.45 -10.75
N GLU A 243 36.52 -14.17 -10.66
CA GLU A 243 37.04 -12.98 -9.97
C GLU A 243 37.85 -12.08 -10.89
N ASP A 244 37.76 -10.78 -10.61
CA ASP A 244 38.65 -9.75 -11.14
C ASP A 244 39.95 -9.77 -10.32
N THR A 245 41.02 -10.31 -10.90
CA THR A 245 42.32 -10.40 -10.21
C THR A 245 43.01 -9.05 -10.07
N THR A 246 42.59 -8.05 -10.87
CA THR A 246 43.19 -6.72 -10.87
C THR A 246 42.67 -5.88 -9.70
N HIS A 247 41.39 -6.02 -9.37
CA HIS A 247 40.73 -5.24 -8.31
C HIS A 247 40.38 -6.06 -7.05
N SER A 248 40.59 -7.39 -7.07
CA SER A 248 40.18 -8.30 -5.98
C SER A 248 38.68 -8.21 -5.68
N GLU A 249 37.88 -7.99 -6.72
CA GLU A 249 36.43 -7.85 -6.62
C GLU A 249 35.73 -9.00 -7.35
N ALA A 250 34.64 -9.45 -6.74
CA ALA A 250 33.71 -10.39 -7.33
C ALA A 250 33.07 -9.80 -8.60
N ILE A 251 33.09 -10.54 -9.71
CA ILE A 251 32.43 -10.12 -10.94
C ILE A 251 30.93 -10.41 -10.83
N ASN A 252 30.21 -9.50 -10.16
CA ASN A 252 28.78 -9.65 -9.90
C ASN A 252 27.91 -9.47 -11.15
N GLN A 253 26.80 -10.20 -11.23
CA GLN A 253 25.81 -10.08 -12.31
C GLN A 253 25.03 -8.76 -12.20
N ILE A 254 25.65 -7.67 -12.63
CA ILE A 254 24.96 -6.39 -12.83
C ILE A 254 24.54 -6.34 -14.29
N GLY A 255 23.22 -6.31 -14.50
CA GLY A 255 22.55 -6.60 -15.77
C GLY A 255 23.05 -5.82 -16.99
N GLY A 256 22.85 -6.44 -18.16
CA GLY A 256 22.94 -5.75 -19.44
C GLY A 256 23.78 -6.49 -20.47
N ASP A 257 25.10 -6.52 -20.34
CA ASP A 257 25.95 -6.83 -21.50
C ASP A 257 27.05 -7.85 -21.22
N GLY A 258 26.93 -8.99 -21.91
CA GLY A 258 28.07 -9.72 -22.45
C GLY A 258 28.74 -10.78 -21.57
N LEU A 259 28.09 -11.25 -20.51
CA LEU A 259 28.51 -12.48 -19.83
C LEU A 259 28.15 -13.69 -20.69
N PHE A 260 29.12 -14.54 -21.00
CA PHE A 260 28.91 -15.81 -21.66
C PHE A 260 29.57 -16.94 -20.85
N VAL A 261 28.85 -18.06 -20.75
CA VAL A 261 29.36 -19.31 -20.18
C VAL A 261 29.32 -20.34 -21.28
N THR A 262 30.46 -20.96 -21.56
CA THR A 262 30.61 -22.03 -22.54
C THR A 262 31.09 -23.27 -21.83
N VAL A 263 30.36 -24.37 -21.99
CA VAL A 263 30.74 -25.69 -21.45
C VAL A 263 31.06 -26.59 -22.63
N THR A 264 32.28 -27.12 -22.66
CA THR A 264 32.72 -28.07 -23.69
C THR A 264 33.19 -29.35 -23.03
N SER A 265 32.98 -30.50 -23.67
CA SER A 265 33.54 -31.77 -23.22
C SER A 265 34.29 -32.51 -24.31
N ASN A 266 35.11 -33.47 -23.90
CA ASN A 266 35.81 -34.39 -24.80
C ASN A 266 34.92 -35.54 -25.30
N ALA A 267 33.69 -35.67 -24.79
CA ALA A 267 32.75 -36.70 -25.22
C ALA A 267 32.15 -36.33 -26.60
N THR A 268 32.07 -37.30 -27.50
CA THR A 268 31.52 -37.11 -28.85
C THR A 268 29.99 -36.93 -28.84
N ILE A 269 29.34 -37.29 -27.73
CA ILE A 269 27.89 -37.19 -27.51
C ILE A 269 27.59 -35.94 -26.69
N LEU A 270 26.61 -35.14 -27.15
CA LEU A 270 26.26 -33.83 -26.62
C LEU A 270 25.91 -33.88 -25.13
N ILE A 271 26.74 -33.21 -24.32
CA ILE A 271 26.25 -32.56 -23.10
C ILE A 271 25.07 -31.66 -23.53
N SER A 272 23.92 -31.84 -22.88
CA SER A 272 22.70 -31.09 -23.19
C SER A 272 22.20 -30.36 -21.96
N GLY A 273 21.23 -29.45 -22.12
CA GLY A 273 20.65 -28.73 -20.98
C GLY A 273 21.67 -27.90 -20.21
N ILE A 274 22.66 -27.32 -20.90
CA ILE A 274 23.61 -26.40 -20.28
C ILE A 274 22.83 -25.16 -19.85
N SER A 275 22.71 -24.97 -18.55
CA SER A 275 22.22 -23.74 -17.92
C SER A 275 23.28 -23.22 -16.97
N TRP A 276 23.16 -21.94 -16.62
CA TRP A 276 23.99 -21.36 -15.59
C TRP A 276 23.16 -20.34 -14.81
N GLU A 277 23.47 -20.22 -13.53
CA GLU A 277 22.85 -19.29 -12.61
C GLU A 277 23.95 -18.56 -11.84
N PHE A 278 23.84 -17.25 -11.75
CA PHE A 278 24.67 -16.48 -10.84
C PHE A 278 24.12 -16.67 -9.42
N LEU A 279 24.96 -17.12 -8.49
CA LEU A 279 24.57 -17.29 -7.10
C LEU A 279 24.76 -15.95 -6.36
N SER A 280 25.99 -15.68 -5.92
CA SER A 280 26.39 -14.46 -5.24
C SER A 280 27.91 -14.27 -5.32
N ASP A 281 28.38 -13.03 -5.19
CA ASP A 281 29.79 -12.71 -5.01
C ASP A 281 30.75 -13.30 -6.05
N GLY A 282 30.32 -13.43 -7.31
CA GLY A 282 31.15 -13.99 -8.39
C GLY A 282 31.05 -15.52 -8.51
N GLU A 283 30.23 -16.17 -7.71
CA GLU A 283 29.90 -17.59 -7.86
C GLU A 283 28.88 -17.82 -8.97
N TYR A 284 29.21 -18.77 -9.84
CA TYR A 284 28.38 -19.23 -10.93
C TYR A 284 28.12 -20.73 -10.77
N ASN A 285 26.86 -21.09 -10.67
CA ASN A 285 26.42 -22.47 -10.76
C ASN A 285 26.21 -22.82 -12.24
N VAL A 286 27.01 -23.73 -12.76
CA VAL A 286 26.91 -24.21 -14.13
C VAL A 286 26.35 -25.62 -14.10
N SER A 287 25.17 -25.80 -14.71
CA SER A 287 24.45 -27.06 -14.73
C SER A 287 24.42 -27.66 -16.12
N PHE A 288 24.55 -28.98 -16.23
CA PHE A 288 24.46 -29.68 -17.51
C PHE A 288 24.04 -31.14 -17.33
N ILE A 289 23.46 -31.74 -18.37
CA ILE A 289 23.03 -33.15 -18.38
C ILE A 289 24.00 -33.97 -19.22
N ASN A 290 24.58 -35.00 -18.60
CA ASN A 290 25.30 -36.04 -19.33
C ASN A 290 24.34 -37.11 -19.84
N ASN A 291 24.22 -37.25 -21.16
CA ASN A 291 23.40 -38.29 -21.79
C ASN A 291 24.21 -39.53 -22.21
N ASP A 292 25.53 -39.53 -22.05
CA ASP A 292 26.40 -40.61 -22.49
C ASP A 292 26.59 -41.64 -21.35
N TYR A 293 25.87 -42.75 -21.45
CA TYR A 293 25.95 -43.89 -20.53
C TYR A 293 27.12 -44.84 -20.83
N THR A 294 27.90 -44.57 -21.87
CA THR A 294 28.93 -45.50 -22.36
C THR A 294 30.34 -45.18 -21.89
N MET A 295 30.56 -44.01 -21.30
CA MET A 295 31.88 -43.59 -20.82
C MET A 295 32.01 -43.73 -19.29
N PRO A 296 33.16 -44.20 -18.77
CA PRO A 296 33.42 -44.29 -17.33
C PRO A 296 33.74 -42.92 -16.68
N GLY A 297 33.96 -41.87 -17.48
CA GLY A 297 34.17 -40.50 -17.01
C GLY A 297 34.17 -39.48 -18.15
N ILE A 298 34.00 -38.20 -17.81
CA ILE A 298 33.91 -37.07 -18.75
C ILE A 298 34.84 -35.96 -18.33
N ASN A 299 35.55 -35.36 -19.31
CA ASN A 299 36.31 -34.14 -19.09
C ASN A 299 35.45 -32.94 -19.49
N VAL A 300 35.21 -32.03 -18.55
CA VAL A 300 34.39 -30.83 -18.75
C VAL A 300 35.30 -29.61 -18.64
N THR A 301 35.23 -28.72 -19.62
CA THR A 301 35.87 -27.40 -19.58
C THR A 301 34.79 -26.33 -19.53
N ILE A 302 34.79 -25.53 -18.45
CA ILE A 302 33.92 -24.37 -18.28
C ILE A 302 34.73 -23.14 -18.64
N THR A 303 34.24 -22.33 -19.57
CA THR A 303 34.81 -21.01 -19.90
C THR A 303 33.78 -19.94 -19.60
N ILE A 304 34.13 -19.03 -18.69
CA ILE A 304 33.31 -17.85 -18.37
C ILE A 304 34.06 -16.63 -18.91
N GLY A 305 33.35 -15.81 -19.67
CA GLY A 305 33.87 -14.53 -20.12
C GLY A 305 32.82 -13.45 -19.98
N ARG A 306 33.28 -12.21 -19.81
CA ARG A 306 32.40 -11.05 -19.74
C ARG A 306 32.96 -9.95 -20.61
N THR A 307 32.10 -9.19 -21.30
CA THR A 307 32.53 -7.97 -21.98
C THR A 307 33.23 -7.06 -20.97
N ARG A 308 34.45 -6.59 -21.29
CA ARG A 308 35.40 -5.82 -20.44
C ARG A 308 36.41 -6.64 -19.64
N TYR A 309 36.28 -7.96 -19.62
CA TYR A 309 37.15 -8.88 -18.88
C TYR A 309 37.76 -9.92 -19.83
N ASP A 310 38.94 -10.44 -19.49
CA ASP A 310 39.43 -11.64 -20.15
C ASP A 310 38.49 -12.84 -19.89
N SER A 311 38.50 -13.83 -20.78
CA SER A 311 37.80 -15.09 -20.51
C SER A 311 38.69 -15.98 -19.65
N ALA A 312 38.14 -16.57 -18.61
CA ALA A 312 38.82 -17.58 -17.81
C ALA A 312 38.22 -18.97 -18.08
N SER A 313 39.06 -20.00 -18.06
CA SER A 313 38.65 -21.39 -18.30
C SER A 313 39.12 -22.30 -17.18
N MET A 314 38.29 -23.26 -16.80
CA MET A 314 38.59 -24.30 -15.80
C MET A 314 38.26 -25.70 -16.34
N PHE A 315 39.05 -26.69 -15.92
CA PHE A 315 38.96 -28.08 -16.38
C PHE A 315 38.65 -29.02 -15.22
N PHE A 316 37.70 -29.95 -15.44
CA PHE A 316 37.27 -30.97 -14.48
C PHE A 316 37.26 -32.36 -15.13
N GLU A 317 37.62 -33.38 -14.35
CA GLU A 317 37.46 -34.80 -14.69
C GLU A 317 36.45 -35.42 -13.73
N ILE A 318 35.38 -36.01 -14.27
CA ILE A 318 34.23 -36.49 -13.49
C ILE A 318 34.02 -37.99 -13.75
N GLN A 319 33.89 -38.80 -12.70
CA GLN A 319 33.61 -40.24 -12.82
C GLN A 319 32.10 -40.51 -12.89
N ILE A 320 31.70 -41.49 -13.71
CA ILE A 320 30.28 -41.87 -13.89
C ILE A 320 29.96 -43.16 -13.12
N ILE A 321 28.89 -43.15 -12.33
CA ILE A 321 28.42 -44.32 -11.55
C ILE A 321 27.05 -44.78 -12.05
N SER A 322 26.87 -46.09 -12.28
CA SER A 322 25.55 -46.68 -12.56
C SER A 322 24.81 -47.00 -11.26
N ILE A 323 23.57 -46.57 -11.11
CA ILE A 323 22.71 -46.87 -9.94
C ILE A 323 22.01 -48.23 -10.16
N ASP A 324 22.04 -49.10 -9.16
CA ASP A 324 21.42 -50.43 -9.14
C ASP A 324 20.69 -50.60 -7.79
N THR A 325 19.45 -50.10 -7.64
CA THR A 325 18.72 -50.21 -6.34
C THR A 325 17.18 -50.09 -6.42
N ASP A 326 16.53 -50.80 -5.48
CA ASP A 326 15.10 -50.93 -5.14
C ASP A 326 14.41 -49.60 -4.77
N SER A 327 13.16 -49.38 -5.24
CA SER A 327 12.29 -48.27 -4.83
C SER A 327 11.18 -48.70 -3.85
N GLN A 328 10.87 -47.90 -2.83
CA GLN A 328 9.75 -48.15 -1.90
C GLN A 328 8.52 -47.27 -2.14
N LEU A 329 7.34 -47.91 -2.18
CA LEU A 329 6.04 -47.23 -2.32
C LEU A 329 5.54 -46.77 -0.94
N VAL A 330 5.43 -45.45 -0.72
CA VAL A 330 4.84 -44.87 0.50
C VAL A 330 3.38 -44.55 0.22
N ASP A 331 2.49 -45.44 0.68
CA ASP A 331 1.04 -45.28 0.56
C ASP A 331 0.52 -44.33 1.65
N SER A 332 -0.18 -43.26 1.26
CA SER A 332 -0.85 -42.34 2.19
C SER A 332 -2.37 -42.58 2.29
N ALA A 333 -2.93 -43.49 1.50
CA ALA A 333 -4.34 -43.81 1.53
C ALA A 333 -4.55 -45.14 2.25
N ASP A 334 -5.48 -45.18 3.21
CA ASP A 334 -5.97 -46.46 3.73
C ASP A 334 -6.46 -47.31 2.53
N GLN A 335 -6.01 -48.56 2.43
CA GLN A 335 -6.34 -49.47 1.31
C GLN A 335 -7.84 -49.76 1.17
N ASP A 336 -8.63 -49.39 2.18
CA ASP A 336 -10.08 -49.44 2.23
C ASP A 336 -10.66 -48.01 2.27
N ILE A 337 -11.25 -47.56 1.15
CA ILE A 337 -11.87 -46.23 1.04
C ILE A 337 -13.40 -46.39 0.98
N THR A 338 -14.10 -45.81 1.96
CA THR A 338 -15.57 -45.67 1.91
C THR A 338 -15.94 -44.35 1.25
N ILE A 339 -16.71 -44.41 0.18
CA ILE A 339 -17.17 -43.24 -0.60
C ILE A 339 -18.68 -43.16 -0.52
N TYR A 340 -19.24 -41.97 -0.33
CA TYR A 340 -20.69 -41.77 -0.41
C TYR A 340 -21.15 -41.62 -1.86
N PHE A 341 -22.27 -42.24 -2.18
CA PHE A 341 -22.82 -42.24 -3.52
C PHE A 341 -23.06 -40.82 -4.06
N GLY A 342 -22.48 -40.49 -5.22
CA GLY A 342 -22.65 -39.20 -5.91
C GLY A 342 -21.58 -38.14 -5.60
N ASP A 343 -20.69 -38.39 -4.64
CA ASP A 343 -19.48 -37.58 -4.48
C ASP A 343 -18.36 -38.14 -5.38
N GLY A 344 -17.71 -37.26 -6.14
CA GLY A 344 -16.44 -37.60 -6.76
C GLY A 344 -15.38 -37.65 -5.67
N THR A 345 -14.77 -38.81 -5.44
CA THR A 345 -13.62 -38.91 -4.53
C THR A 345 -12.36 -38.79 -5.35
N ILE A 346 -11.45 -37.98 -4.84
CA ILE A 346 -10.11 -37.84 -5.38
C ILE A 346 -9.20 -38.73 -4.55
N VAL A 347 -8.56 -39.70 -5.19
CA VAL A 347 -7.48 -40.49 -4.59
C VAL A 347 -6.17 -39.95 -5.14
N GLU A 348 -5.30 -39.50 -4.27
CA GLU A 348 -3.96 -39.04 -4.64
C GLU A 348 -2.96 -40.17 -4.42
N VAL A 349 -2.23 -40.52 -5.48
CA VAL A 349 -1.14 -41.50 -5.40
C VAL A 349 0.16 -40.74 -5.54
N LEU A 350 1.01 -40.83 -4.51
CA LEU A 350 2.36 -40.28 -4.51
C LEU A 350 3.36 -41.39 -4.81
N TYR A 351 4.28 -41.12 -5.73
CA TYR A 351 5.37 -42.02 -6.09
C TYR A 351 6.70 -41.28 -5.88
N TRP A 352 7.53 -41.81 -4.98
CA TRP A 352 8.71 -41.13 -4.44
C TRP A 352 9.96 -42.00 -4.63
N ASP A 353 11.08 -41.40 -5.02
CA ASP A 353 12.40 -42.05 -5.06
C ASP A 353 13.12 -41.87 -3.71
N ASP A 354 13.23 -42.96 -2.95
CA ASP A 354 13.79 -42.98 -1.60
C ASP A 354 15.30 -42.69 -1.56
N ILE A 355 15.99 -42.76 -2.69
CA ILE A 355 17.43 -42.47 -2.80
C ILE A 355 17.66 -40.97 -2.97
N LEU A 356 16.86 -40.31 -3.81
CA LEU A 356 17.01 -38.90 -4.11
C LEU A 356 16.26 -37.99 -3.13
N GLY A 357 15.28 -38.53 -2.40
CA GLY A 357 14.42 -37.71 -1.55
C GLY A 357 13.50 -36.81 -2.38
N ASP A 358 13.25 -37.17 -3.64
CA ASP A 358 12.50 -36.39 -4.61
C ASP A 358 11.34 -37.22 -5.20
N ASN A 359 10.27 -36.53 -5.61
CA ASN A 359 9.12 -37.16 -6.26
C ASN A 359 9.40 -37.46 -7.74
N ILE A 360 9.00 -38.63 -8.23
CA ILE A 360 9.22 -39.04 -9.62
C ILE A 360 8.15 -38.40 -10.52
N THR A 361 8.59 -37.68 -11.56
CA THR A 361 7.72 -36.73 -12.28
C THR A 361 7.02 -37.30 -13.51
N SER A 362 7.26 -38.56 -13.92
CA SER A 362 6.76 -39.10 -15.20
C SER A 362 6.49 -40.62 -15.29
N PRO A 363 5.92 -41.30 -14.28
CA PRO A 363 5.65 -42.74 -14.42
C PRO A 363 4.49 -43.02 -15.40
N ASP A 364 4.63 -44.10 -16.19
CA ASP A 364 3.53 -44.69 -16.94
C ASP A 364 2.60 -45.44 -15.97
N ILE A 365 1.34 -45.01 -15.87
CA ILE A 365 0.35 -45.58 -14.93
C ILE A 365 -0.74 -46.34 -15.69
N PHE A 366 -0.89 -47.63 -15.37
CA PHE A 366 -1.91 -48.52 -15.90
C PHE A 366 -2.91 -48.88 -14.82
N ILE A 367 -4.21 -48.75 -15.12
CA ILE A 367 -5.27 -49.01 -14.13
C ILE A 367 -6.24 -50.05 -14.68
N ALA A 368 -6.56 -51.06 -13.87
CA ALA A 368 -7.51 -52.12 -14.21
C ALA A 368 -8.44 -52.40 -13.02
N GLY A 369 -9.75 -52.43 -13.25
CA GLY A 369 -10.74 -52.67 -12.19
C GLY A 369 -12.13 -53.00 -12.74
N ASN A 370 -13.03 -53.38 -11.84
CA ASN A 370 -14.44 -53.70 -12.16
C ASN A 370 -15.38 -52.48 -12.11
N ILE A 371 -14.83 -51.27 -12.04
CA ILE A 371 -15.56 -50.00 -12.03
C ILE A 371 -15.09 -49.13 -13.20
N THR A 372 -16.04 -48.46 -13.85
CA THR A 372 -15.71 -47.52 -14.95
C THR A 372 -15.28 -46.19 -14.34
N VAL A 373 -13.99 -45.87 -14.42
CA VAL A 373 -13.40 -44.63 -13.88
C VAL A 373 -13.15 -43.65 -15.02
N THR A 374 -13.50 -42.38 -14.84
CA THR A 374 -13.15 -41.30 -15.78
C THR A 374 -11.91 -40.59 -15.27
N PHE A 375 -10.79 -40.69 -16.00
CA PHE A 375 -9.50 -40.18 -15.54
C PHE A 375 -9.27 -38.75 -15.99
N GLY A 376 -8.90 -37.87 -15.05
CA GLY A 376 -8.29 -36.57 -15.33
C GLY A 376 -6.83 -36.63 -14.93
N TYR A 377 -5.91 -36.58 -15.90
CA TYR A 377 -4.48 -36.47 -15.61
C TYR A 377 -4.15 -35.01 -15.30
N GLY A 378 -3.84 -34.72 -14.04
CA GLY A 378 -3.26 -33.45 -13.61
C GLY A 378 -1.98 -33.73 -12.83
N PHE A 379 -0.82 -33.47 -13.43
CA PHE A 379 0.44 -33.43 -12.71
C PHE A 379 0.62 -32.01 -12.18
N VAL A 380 0.27 -31.80 -10.92
CA VAL A 380 0.60 -30.58 -10.17
C VAL A 380 1.41 -31.03 -8.97
N ASP A 381 2.62 -30.50 -8.82
CA ASP A 381 3.51 -30.76 -7.68
C ASP A 381 3.89 -32.25 -7.45
N ASN A 382 4.04 -33.02 -8.54
CA ASN A 382 4.43 -34.44 -8.51
C ASN A 382 3.44 -35.39 -7.84
N ILE A 383 2.19 -34.98 -7.72
CA ILE A 383 1.09 -35.81 -7.23
C ILE A 383 0.28 -36.28 -8.44
N THR A 384 0.07 -37.59 -8.58
CA THR A 384 -0.90 -38.10 -9.56
C THR A 384 -2.26 -38.21 -8.89
N THR A 385 -3.18 -37.37 -9.33
CA THR A 385 -4.56 -37.34 -8.84
C THR A 385 -5.44 -38.27 -9.67
N ILE A 386 -6.00 -39.32 -9.05
CA ILE A 386 -6.97 -40.24 -9.67
C ILE A 386 -8.36 -39.90 -9.14
N THR A 387 -9.21 -39.28 -9.95
CA THR A 387 -10.61 -39.03 -9.59
C THR A 387 -11.46 -40.26 -9.88
N ILE A 388 -12.05 -40.85 -8.83
CA ILE A 388 -12.99 -41.96 -8.93
C ILE A 388 -14.41 -41.37 -8.88
N ASN A 389 -15.08 -41.36 -10.04
CA ASN A 389 -16.50 -41.04 -10.13
C ASN A 389 -17.30 -42.35 -10.17
N PRO A 390 -17.94 -42.79 -9.08
CA PRO A 390 -18.71 -44.03 -9.09
C PRO A 390 -19.95 -43.88 -9.97
N ILE A 391 -19.98 -44.64 -11.05
CA ILE A 391 -21.08 -44.67 -12.02
C ILE A 391 -22.04 -45.80 -11.60
N PHE A 392 -22.96 -45.46 -10.68
CA PHE A 392 -24.32 -46.00 -10.52
C PHE A 392 -24.64 -47.26 -9.67
N GLU A 393 -23.75 -47.89 -8.90
CA GLU A 393 -24.17 -49.02 -8.03
C GLU A 393 -23.61 -48.97 -6.61
N LEU A 394 -24.45 -49.26 -5.61
CA LEU A 394 -24.03 -49.46 -4.21
C LEU A 394 -23.33 -50.83 -4.07
N GLY A 395 -22.17 -50.87 -3.42
CA GLY A 395 -21.37 -52.08 -3.27
C GLY A 395 -19.86 -51.84 -3.08
N THR A 396 -19.08 -52.92 -3.07
CA THR A 396 -17.62 -52.91 -2.92
C THR A 396 -16.93 -53.24 -4.26
N PHE A 397 -15.95 -52.42 -4.64
CA PHE A 397 -15.22 -52.47 -5.91
C PHE A 397 -13.72 -52.57 -5.68
N TYR A 398 -12.99 -53.10 -6.66
CA TYR A 398 -11.54 -53.29 -6.60
C TYR A 398 -10.86 -52.57 -7.76
N LEU A 399 -9.85 -51.76 -7.45
CA LEU A 399 -9.04 -51.03 -8.42
C LEU A 399 -7.57 -51.44 -8.27
N ASN A 400 -6.97 -51.99 -9.32
CA ASN A 400 -5.54 -52.28 -9.36
C ASN A 400 -4.82 -51.21 -10.19
N ILE A 401 -3.83 -50.55 -9.61
CA ILE A 401 -3.00 -49.52 -10.24
C ILE A 401 -1.59 -50.10 -10.39
N THR A 402 -1.03 -50.08 -11.60
CA THR A 402 0.33 -50.52 -11.91
C THR A 402 1.14 -49.32 -12.41
N ILE A 403 2.30 -49.09 -11.82
CA ILE A 403 3.19 -47.95 -12.10
C ILE A 403 4.47 -48.49 -12.75
N ILE A 404 4.88 -47.93 -13.88
CA ILE A 404 6.06 -48.32 -14.65
C ILE A 404 6.90 -47.08 -14.95
N GLU A 405 8.18 -47.07 -14.54
CA GLU A 405 9.15 -46.03 -14.88
C GLU A 405 10.38 -46.67 -15.53
N PRO A 406 10.87 -46.19 -16.69
CA PRO A 406 12.09 -46.71 -17.31
C PRO A 406 13.29 -46.68 -16.36
N GLY A 407 13.90 -47.83 -16.09
CA GLY A 407 15.02 -47.97 -15.16
C GLY A 407 14.63 -48.53 -13.78
N TYR A 408 13.34 -48.61 -13.46
CA TYR A 408 12.82 -49.16 -12.20
C TYR A 408 11.94 -50.41 -12.46
N ALA A 409 11.76 -51.25 -11.43
CA ALA A 409 10.87 -52.41 -11.51
C ALA A 409 9.38 -51.97 -11.41
N PRO A 410 8.44 -52.57 -12.19
CA PRO A 410 7.03 -52.24 -12.10
C PRO A 410 6.44 -52.48 -10.70
N GLN A 411 5.61 -51.56 -10.21
CA GLN A 411 4.95 -51.64 -8.90
C GLN A 411 3.43 -51.69 -9.02
N MET A 412 2.73 -52.33 -8.07
CA MET A 412 1.28 -52.53 -8.10
C MET A 412 0.62 -52.19 -6.76
N ILE A 413 -0.48 -51.43 -6.81
CA ILE A 413 -1.34 -51.04 -5.68
C ILE A 413 -2.75 -51.58 -5.93
N GLN A 414 -3.41 -52.11 -4.90
CA GLN A 414 -4.83 -52.48 -4.94
C GLN A 414 -5.62 -51.61 -3.95
N ILE A 415 -6.69 -50.97 -4.43
CA ILE A 415 -7.59 -50.13 -3.66
C ILE A 415 -8.98 -50.78 -3.62
N ILE A 416 -9.56 -50.87 -2.42
CA ILE A 416 -10.92 -51.35 -2.19
C ILE A 416 -11.83 -50.15 -1.96
N VAL A 417 -12.88 -50.00 -2.78
CA VAL A 417 -13.83 -48.89 -2.72
C VAL A 417 -15.20 -49.41 -2.29
N THR A 418 -15.74 -48.98 -1.15
CA THR A 418 -17.10 -49.31 -0.72
C THR A 418 -18.01 -48.09 -0.85
N THR A 419 -19.17 -48.25 -1.50
CA THR A 419 -20.16 -47.18 -1.69
C THR A 419 -21.36 -47.36 -0.77
N GLU A 420 -21.70 -46.31 0.00
CA GLU A 420 -22.81 -46.30 0.97
C GLU A 420 -23.85 -45.22 0.66
N GLU A 421 -25.08 -45.42 1.16
CA GLU A 421 -26.15 -44.42 1.10
C GLU A 421 -25.87 -43.25 2.05
N ARG A 422 -26.20 -42.03 1.60
CA ARG A 422 -26.14 -40.82 2.43
C ARG A 422 -27.32 -40.78 3.41
N VAL A 423 -27.05 -40.57 4.70
CA VAL A 423 -28.10 -40.40 5.73
C VAL A 423 -28.72 -39.00 5.62
N THR A 424 -30.05 -38.94 5.60
CA THR A 424 -30.83 -37.71 5.40
C THR A 424 -31.65 -37.37 6.64
N ASP A 425 -31.98 -36.09 6.78
CA ASP A 425 -32.86 -35.56 7.84
C ASP A 425 -33.84 -34.54 7.24
N ILE A 426 -35.05 -34.42 7.81
CA ILE A 426 -36.06 -33.49 7.32
C ILE A 426 -36.39 -32.44 8.36
N TYR A 427 -36.23 -31.18 7.96
CA TYR A 427 -36.57 -30.03 8.78
C TYR A 427 -37.86 -29.40 8.27
N ILE A 428 -38.88 -29.30 9.12
CA ILE A 428 -40.13 -28.59 8.82
C ILE A 428 -39.91 -27.12 9.15
N ASN A 429 -39.88 -26.27 8.12
CA ASN A 429 -39.52 -24.87 8.28
C ASN A 429 -40.79 -24.05 8.53
N ALA A 430 -41.11 -23.82 9.81
CA ALA A 430 -42.19 -22.98 10.30
C ALA A 430 -43.63 -23.44 9.95
N GLY A 431 -44.11 -24.43 10.71
CA GLY A 431 -45.53 -24.76 10.86
C GLY A 431 -45.63 -25.84 11.93
N ASN A 432 -46.52 -25.69 12.91
CA ASN A 432 -46.68 -26.76 13.90
C ASN A 432 -47.11 -28.03 13.16
N VAL A 433 -46.53 -29.18 13.51
CA VAL A 433 -46.93 -30.51 12.97
C VAL A 433 -48.41 -30.85 13.28
N ASN A 434 -49.04 -30.00 14.11
CA ASN A 434 -50.48 -29.88 14.29
C ASN A 434 -50.87 -28.42 13.99
N ASN A 435 -51.26 -28.13 12.75
CA ASN A 435 -51.88 -26.85 12.40
C ASN A 435 -53.40 -26.97 12.49
N THR A 436 -54.03 -25.91 12.97
CA THR A 436 -55.47 -25.75 13.09
C THR A 436 -55.87 -24.68 12.10
N GLU A 437 -56.45 -25.08 10.97
CA GLU A 437 -56.74 -24.17 9.85
C GLU A 437 -58.25 -24.07 9.61
N TYR A 438 -58.70 -22.93 9.10
CA TYR A 438 -60.12 -22.64 8.83
C TYR A 438 -60.45 -22.88 7.35
N ALA A 439 -61.66 -23.38 7.07
CA ALA A 439 -62.07 -24.08 5.83
C ALA A 439 -62.11 -23.27 4.50
N SER A 440 -61.30 -22.23 4.32
CA SER A 440 -61.20 -21.48 3.05
C SER A 440 -59.77 -21.20 2.59
N GLU A 441 -58.77 -21.71 3.30
CA GLU A 441 -57.35 -21.38 3.06
C GLU A 441 -56.59 -22.56 2.43
N ILE A 442 -55.69 -22.24 1.49
CA ILE A 442 -54.72 -23.19 0.95
C ILE A 442 -53.70 -23.49 2.05
N VAL A 443 -53.52 -24.76 2.40
CA VAL A 443 -52.52 -25.16 3.39
C VAL A 443 -51.19 -25.40 2.70
N ASP A 444 -50.23 -24.51 2.91
CA ASP A 444 -48.87 -24.65 2.42
C ASP A 444 -47.98 -25.25 3.52
N VAL A 445 -47.43 -26.44 3.29
CA VAL A 445 -46.42 -27.02 4.18
C VAL A 445 -45.06 -26.99 3.49
N SER A 446 -44.11 -26.30 4.13
CA SER A 446 -42.74 -26.15 3.64
C SER A 446 -41.78 -27.12 4.34
N PHE A 447 -41.05 -27.91 3.54
CA PHE A 447 -40.04 -28.85 3.99
C PHE A 447 -38.66 -28.49 3.47
N ASP A 448 -37.66 -28.75 4.29
CA ASP A 448 -36.25 -28.66 3.94
C ASP A 448 -35.62 -30.05 4.08
N PHE A 449 -35.33 -30.68 2.93
CA PHE A 449 -34.75 -32.02 2.86
C PHE A 449 -33.22 -31.90 2.80
N LYS A 450 -32.56 -32.20 3.91
CA LYS A 450 -31.13 -31.99 4.07
C LYS A 450 -30.38 -33.29 4.27
N ASP A 451 -29.18 -33.33 3.71
CA ASP A 451 -28.15 -34.24 4.15
C ASP A 451 -27.68 -33.81 5.56
N LEU A 452 -27.30 -34.75 6.44
CA LEU A 452 -26.75 -34.42 7.77
C LEU A 452 -25.51 -33.51 7.74
N THR A 453 -24.86 -33.40 6.58
CA THR A 453 -23.78 -32.44 6.32
C THR A 453 -24.25 -30.99 6.09
N GLY A 454 -25.57 -30.75 6.09
CA GLY A 454 -26.20 -29.43 5.96
C GLY A 454 -26.46 -28.97 4.53
N GLY A 455 -26.14 -29.80 3.52
CA GLY A 455 -26.43 -29.53 2.11
C GLY A 455 -27.90 -29.82 1.75
N ASN A 456 -28.53 -28.92 1.01
CA ASN A 456 -29.90 -29.13 0.51
C ASN A 456 -29.89 -30.20 -0.58
N VAL A 457 -30.74 -31.22 -0.45
CA VAL A 457 -30.81 -32.34 -1.40
C VAL A 457 -31.96 -32.09 -2.38
N SER A 458 -31.64 -31.91 -3.67
CA SER A 458 -32.67 -31.81 -4.73
C SER A 458 -33.43 -33.14 -4.86
N ILE A 459 -34.74 -33.16 -4.69
CA ILE A 459 -35.59 -34.34 -4.79
C ILE A 459 -35.97 -34.53 -6.25
N ASP A 460 -35.92 -35.76 -6.74
CA ASP A 460 -36.44 -36.07 -8.07
C ASP A 460 -37.97 -35.94 -8.02
N SER A 461 -38.52 -35.02 -8.81
CA SER A 461 -39.96 -34.74 -8.86
C SER A 461 -40.84 -35.97 -9.15
N ALA A 462 -40.25 -37.06 -9.66
CA ALA A 462 -40.94 -38.33 -9.94
C ALA A 462 -41.14 -39.24 -8.70
N LEU A 463 -40.58 -38.91 -7.53
CA LEU A 463 -40.45 -39.84 -6.38
C LEU A 463 -41.05 -39.33 -5.06
N VAL A 464 -41.86 -38.27 -5.09
CA VAL A 464 -42.65 -37.84 -3.92
C VAL A 464 -43.98 -38.58 -3.91
N GLY A 465 -44.11 -39.57 -3.03
CA GLY A 465 -45.36 -40.28 -2.79
C GLY A 465 -46.07 -39.69 -1.58
N ALA A 466 -47.29 -39.17 -1.77
CA ALA A 466 -48.19 -38.84 -0.68
C ALA A 466 -49.19 -39.99 -0.52
N LEU A 467 -49.45 -40.44 0.71
CA LEU A 467 -50.49 -41.40 1.03
C LEU A 467 -51.40 -40.78 2.09
N PHE A 468 -52.71 -40.76 1.85
CA PHE A 468 -53.69 -40.19 2.78
C PHE A 468 -54.40 -41.31 3.54
N ALA A 469 -54.50 -41.18 4.85
CA ALA A 469 -55.21 -42.13 5.69
C ALA A 469 -56.18 -41.40 6.63
N LEU A 470 -57.38 -41.95 6.77
CA LEU A 470 -58.42 -41.51 7.69
C LEU A 470 -58.72 -42.68 8.62
N ASP A 471 -58.47 -42.51 9.93
CA ASP A 471 -58.66 -43.52 10.97
C ASP A 471 -58.20 -44.94 10.59
N ASN A 472 -56.94 -45.08 10.14
CA ASN A 472 -56.28 -46.33 9.73
C ASN A 472 -56.80 -47.00 8.43
N SER A 473 -57.58 -46.29 7.60
CA SER A 473 -57.92 -46.74 6.25
C SER A 473 -57.23 -45.86 5.20
N SER A 474 -56.52 -46.48 4.26
CA SER A 474 -55.91 -45.79 3.12
C SER A 474 -57.00 -45.30 2.16
N LEU A 475 -57.05 -44.00 1.88
CA LEU A 475 -57.99 -43.42 0.93
C LEU A 475 -57.25 -42.92 -0.31
N GLU A 476 -57.87 -43.03 -1.49
CA GLU A 476 -57.33 -42.44 -2.71
C GLU A 476 -57.50 -40.91 -2.66
N ILE A 477 -56.43 -40.20 -3.00
CA ILE A 477 -56.26 -38.74 -2.83
C ILE A 477 -57.30 -37.91 -3.58
N ASN A 478 -57.77 -38.42 -4.72
CA ASN A 478 -58.59 -37.66 -5.66
C ASN A 478 -60.03 -37.40 -5.17
N ASP A 479 -60.45 -37.98 -4.05
CA ASP A 479 -61.82 -37.88 -3.56
C ASP A 479 -62.05 -36.69 -2.60
N TYR A 480 -60.98 -36.04 -2.09
CA TYR A 480 -61.09 -35.04 -1.00
C TYR A 480 -60.25 -33.77 -1.17
N PHE A 481 -59.35 -33.71 -2.15
CA PHE A 481 -58.52 -32.53 -2.43
C PHE A 481 -58.59 -32.18 -3.91
N ASN A 482 -58.85 -30.90 -4.20
CA ASN A 482 -58.99 -30.41 -5.57
C ASN A 482 -57.65 -30.39 -6.32
N SER A 483 -56.56 -30.16 -5.60
CA SER A 483 -55.21 -30.24 -6.16
C SER A 483 -54.16 -30.47 -5.06
N ILE A 484 -53.09 -31.17 -5.42
CA ILE A 484 -51.82 -31.15 -4.71
C ILE A 484 -50.80 -30.58 -5.69
N THR A 485 -50.25 -29.42 -5.38
CA THR A 485 -49.17 -28.84 -6.19
C THR A 485 -47.87 -28.88 -5.41
N ASN A 486 -46.84 -29.45 -6.04
CA ASN A 486 -45.49 -29.44 -5.52
C ASN A 486 -44.73 -28.32 -6.22
N THR A 487 -44.37 -27.27 -5.49
CA THR A 487 -43.52 -26.20 -6.02
C THR A 487 -42.19 -26.16 -5.28
N THR A 488 -41.09 -26.11 -6.05
CA THR A 488 -39.74 -25.93 -5.52
C THR A 488 -39.42 -24.44 -5.48
N PHE A 489 -39.22 -23.88 -4.28
CA PHE A 489 -38.81 -22.49 -4.12
C PHE A 489 -37.42 -22.44 -3.47
N GLY A 490 -36.39 -22.43 -4.31
CA GLY A 490 -35.00 -22.52 -3.85
C GLY A 490 -34.70 -23.90 -3.24
N ALA A 491 -34.42 -23.94 -1.94
CA ALA A 491 -34.12 -25.16 -1.19
C ALA A 491 -35.36 -25.86 -0.60
N TYR A 492 -36.50 -25.18 -0.65
CA TYR A 492 -37.71 -25.63 0.03
C TYR A 492 -38.66 -26.35 -0.93
N TYR A 493 -39.28 -27.40 -0.43
CA TYR A 493 -40.42 -28.05 -1.07
C TYR A 493 -41.68 -27.54 -0.41
N ILE A 494 -42.56 -26.92 -1.20
CA ILE A 494 -43.88 -26.52 -0.74
C ILE A 494 -44.87 -27.52 -1.31
N VAL A 495 -45.57 -28.20 -0.41
CA VAL A 495 -46.74 -29.02 -0.77
C VAL A 495 -47.97 -28.25 -0.36
N SER A 496 -48.73 -27.80 -1.35
CA SER A 496 -49.97 -27.05 -1.17
C SER A 496 -51.16 -27.98 -1.26
N PHE A 497 -52.05 -27.92 -0.26
CA PHE A 497 -53.30 -28.68 -0.23
C PHE A 497 -54.49 -27.73 -0.35
N GLU A 498 -55.33 -27.97 -1.35
CA GLU A 498 -56.64 -27.32 -1.47
C GLU A 498 -57.72 -28.35 -1.11
N ALA A 499 -58.33 -28.20 0.06
CA ALA A 499 -59.40 -29.08 0.51
C ALA A 499 -60.64 -28.95 -0.38
N ASP A 500 -61.26 -30.08 -0.73
CA ASP A 500 -62.60 -30.09 -1.32
C ASP A 500 -63.60 -29.57 -0.26
N PRO A 501 -64.54 -28.68 -0.62
CA PRO A 501 -65.60 -28.22 0.30
C PRO A 501 -66.47 -29.32 0.92
N SER A 502 -66.39 -30.58 0.45
CA SER A 502 -67.02 -31.76 1.04
C SER A 502 -66.30 -32.34 2.27
N VAL A 503 -65.11 -31.83 2.61
CA VAL A 503 -64.29 -32.28 3.75
C VAL A 503 -65.01 -31.96 5.07
N ALA A 504 -65.17 -32.98 5.93
CA ALA A 504 -65.97 -32.86 7.15
C ALA A 504 -65.24 -32.04 8.23
N VAL A 505 -65.77 -30.84 8.51
CA VAL A 505 -65.34 -29.95 9.60
C VAL A 505 -65.22 -30.71 10.93
N GLY A 506 -64.07 -30.58 11.60
CA GLY A 506 -63.76 -31.27 12.87
C GLY A 506 -63.07 -32.63 12.71
N THR A 507 -62.83 -33.10 11.49
CA THR A 507 -62.10 -34.36 11.22
C THR A 507 -60.58 -34.13 11.19
N VAL A 508 -59.82 -35.06 11.74
CA VAL A 508 -58.34 -35.05 11.70
C VAL A 508 -57.88 -35.90 10.51
N TYR A 509 -57.18 -35.28 9.57
CA TYR A 509 -56.60 -35.94 8.40
C TYR A 509 -55.13 -36.25 8.68
N ILE A 510 -54.70 -37.49 8.41
CA ILE A 510 -53.31 -37.92 8.54
C ILE A 510 -52.71 -38.04 7.14
N LEU A 511 -51.68 -37.26 6.89
CA LEU A 511 -50.94 -37.24 5.64
C LEU A 511 -49.55 -37.83 5.84
N GLU A 512 -49.24 -38.90 5.11
CA GLU A 512 -47.91 -39.51 5.08
C GLU A 512 -47.20 -39.12 3.78
N ILE A 513 -46.12 -38.35 3.88
CA ILE A 513 -45.31 -37.91 2.74
C ILE A 513 -43.97 -38.64 2.78
N THR A 514 -43.66 -39.39 1.72
CA THR A 514 -42.38 -40.09 1.58
C THR A 514 -41.50 -39.37 0.56
N PHE A 515 -40.29 -39.03 1.00
CA PHE A 515 -39.24 -38.42 0.19
C PHE A 515 -38.18 -39.48 -0.11
N SER A 516 -37.96 -39.76 -1.39
CA SER A 516 -36.94 -40.71 -1.83
C SER A 516 -36.09 -40.12 -2.95
N ARG A 517 -34.77 -40.36 -2.88
CA ARG A 517 -33.79 -40.00 -3.91
C ARG A 517 -32.75 -41.11 -4.00
N TYR A 518 -32.42 -41.53 -5.22
CA TYR A 518 -31.40 -42.54 -5.45
C TYR A 518 -30.04 -42.13 -4.83
N GLY A 519 -29.46 -43.00 -4.01
CA GLY A 519 -28.22 -42.74 -3.25
C GLY A 519 -28.39 -42.12 -1.86
N TYR A 520 -29.63 -41.83 -1.43
CA TYR A 520 -29.95 -41.24 -0.13
C TYR A 520 -31.00 -42.07 0.60
N GLN A 521 -30.94 -42.08 1.93
CA GLN A 521 -31.92 -42.76 2.76
C GLN A 521 -33.34 -42.19 2.53
N THR A 522 -34.33 -43.07 2.37
CA THR A 522 -35.74 -42.69 2.26
C THR A 522 -36.27 -42.21 3.60
N GLN A 523 -36.99 -41.10 3.60
CA GLN A 523 -37.55 -40.49 4.81
C GLN A 523 -39.06 -40.26 4.65
N THR A 524 -39.79 -40.42 5.75
CA THR A 524 -41.25 -40.31 5.76
C THR A 524 -41.70 -39.38 6.88
N ILE A 525 -42.59 -38.44 6.56
CA ILE A 525 -43.19 -37.51 7.53
C ILE A 525 -44.69 -37.76 7.60
N ILE A 526 -45.23 -37.66 8.82
CA ILE A 526 -46.66 -37.74 9.09
C ILE A 526 -47.15 -36.36 9.57
N ILE A 527 -48.13 -35.77 8.87
CA ILE A 527 -48.76 -34.50 9.21
C ILE A 527 -50.21 -34.75 9.63
N ARG A 528 -50.68 -34.01 10.64
CA ARG A 528 -52.06 -34.05 11.09
C ARG A 528 -52.74 -32.70 10.87
N ILE A 529 -53.82 -32.69 10.09
CA ILE A 529 -54.57 -31.47 9.75
C ILE A 529 -55.97 -31.56 10.34
N THR A 530 -56.41 -30.55 11.08
CA THR A 530 -57.79 -30.46 11.61
C THR A 530 -58.48 -29.21 11.05
N TYR A 531 -59.60 -29.39 10.35
CA TYR A 531 -60.33 -28.29 9.71
C TYR A 531 -61.43 -27.71 10.62
N HIS A 532 -61.48 -26.39 10.75
CA HIS A 532 -62.51 -25.65 11.50
C HIS A 532 -63.39 -24.80 10.57
N PRO A 533 -64.65 -24.50 10.96
CA PRO A 533 -65.55 -23.70 10.12
C PRO A 533 -65.10 -22.24 10.06
N ALA A 534 -65.14 -21.62 8.88
CA ALA A 534 -64.81 -20.20 8.69
C ALA A 534 -65.84 -19.30 9.41
N GLN A 535 -65.37 -18.20 10.00
CA GLN A 535 -66.20 -17.17 10.63
C GLN A 535 -65.90 -15.83 9.96
N ASP A 536 -66.88 -15.25 9.27
CA ASP A 536 -66.79 -13.91 8.71
C ASP A 536 -67.47 -12.91 9.66
N TYR A 537 -66.83 -11.75 9.87
CA TYR A 537 -67.35 -10.63 10.65
C TYR A 537 -67.00 -9.29 9.99
N ASP A 538 -67.96 -8.36 9.96
CA ASP A 538 -67.75 -6.99 9.50
C ASP A 538 -67.34 -6.12 10.70
N ILE A 539 -66.21 -5.42 10.59
CA ILE A 539 -65.73 -4.51 11.65
C ILE A 539 -65.75 -3.09 11.14
N VAL A 540 -66.56 -2.25 11.79
CA VAL A 540 -66.67 -0.83 11.52
C VAL A 540 -66.03 -0.06 12.67
N ILE A 541 -65.05 0.78 12.36
CA ILE A 541 -64.46 1.70 13.34
C ILE A 541 -64.98 3.10 13.07
N GLU A 542 -65.76 3.61 14.01
CA GLU A 542 -66.21 5.01 14.00
C GLU A 542 -65.32 5.81 14.97
N ILE A 543 -64.85 6.97 14.50
CA ILE A 543 -64.15 7.95 15.30
C ILE A 543 -65.03 9.18 15.36
N GLU A 544 -65.54 9.49 16.54
CA GLU A 544 -66.28 10.72 16.77
C GLU A 544 -65.34 11.80 17.30
N GLY A 545 -65.11 12.86 16.50
CA GLY A 545 -64.25 13.96 16.91
C GLY A 545 -63.62 14.83 15.82
N ASP A 546 -63.38 16.12 16.12
CA ASP A 546 -62.54 17.03 15.31
C ASP A 546 -61.19 17.28 16.03
N LEU A 547 -60.08 16.81 15.44
CA LEU A 547 -58.71 16.94 15.96
C LEU A 547 -58.32 18.36 16.40
N ARG A 548 -58.99 19.41 15.87
CA ARG A 548 -58.69 20.82 16.23
C ARG A 548 -59.29 21.30 17.56
N GLN A 549 -60.25 20.57 18.14
CA GLN A 549 -61.02 21.04 19.30
C GLN A 549 -61.01 20.06 20.49
N LEU A 550 -60.31 18.95 20.41
CA LEU A 550 -60.48 17.84 21.35
C LEU A 550 -59.37 17.70 22.38
N GLU A 551 -59.79 17.55 23.63
CA GLU A 551 -58.98 17.00 24.72
C GLU A 551 -58.97 15.46 24.67
N THR A 552 -59.98 14.82 24.07
CA THR A 552 -60.15 13.34 23.97
C THR A 552 -60.64 12.86 22.60
N ILE A 553 -60.22 11.67 22.16
CA ILE A 553 -60.77 10.92 21.00
C ILE A 553 -61.45 9.66 21.51
N GLU A 554 -62.64 9.38 21.01
CA GLU A 554 -63.36 8.14 21.28
C GLU A 554 -63.25 7.18 20.09
N PHE A 555 -62.70 6.00 20.32
CA PHE A 555 -62.68 4.88 19.39
C PHE A 555 -63.92 4.01 19.64
N ILE A 556 -64.79 3.91 18.64
CA ILE A 556 -65.98 3.04 18.68
C ILE A 556 -65.72 1.88 17.71
N VAL A 557 -65.55 0.67 18.25
CA VAL A 557 -65.39 -0.56 17.46
C VAL A 557 -66.70 -1.32 17.45
N LEU A 558 -67.32 -1.41 16.28
CA LEU A 558 -68.54 -2.18 16.04
C LEU A 558 -68.17 -3.47 15.31
N ILE A 559 -68.54 -4.61 15.89
CA ILE A 559 -68.46 -5.93 15.24
C ILE A 559 -69.88 -6.33 14.86
N ASP A 560 -70.21 -6.24 13.58
CA ASP A 560 -71.53 -6.53 12.99
C ASP A 560 -71.46 -7.73 12.02
N ASN A 561 -72.63 -8.26 11.61
CA ASN A 561 -72.77 -9.37 10.66
C ASN A 561 -71.91 -10.60 10.96
N ILE A 562 -72.05 -11.19 12.15
CA ILE A 562 -71.41 -12.47 12.46
C ILE A 562 -72.20 -13.59 11.78
N THR A 563 -71.88 -13.86 10.51
CA THR A 563 -72.41 -15.00 9.79
C THR A 563 -71.55 -16.23 10.05
N PHE A 564 -72.08 -17.17 10.83
CA PHE A 564 -71.55 -18.53 10.83
C PHE A 564 -72.03 -19.22 9.55
N GLU A 565 -71.18 -19.32 8.55
CA GLU A 565 -71.33 -20.37 7.55
C GLU A 565 -70.97 -21.71 8.20
N ALA A 566 -71.89 -22.26 8.99
CA ALA A 566 -71.88 -23.68 9.24
C ALA A 566 -72.19 -24.35 7.89
N MET A 567 -71.19 -24.96 7.26
CA MET A 567 -71.39 -25.90 6.15
C MET A 567 -72.21 -27.10 6.66
N ALA A 568 -73.53 -26.92 6.77
CA ALA A 568 -74.45 -27.96 7.13
C ALA A 568 -74.71 -28.82 5.89
N MET A 569 -74.00 -29.93 5.78
CA MET A 569 -74.43 -31.04 4.95
C MET A 569 -75.76 -31.58 5.48
N GLY A 570 -76.84 -31.30 4.75
CA GLY A 570 -78.04 -32.13 4.71
C GLY A 570 -78.87 -32.26 5.99
N ALA A 571 -79.50 -31.18 6.44
CA ALA A 571 -80.83 -31.20 7.05
C ALA A 571 -81.37 -29.76 7.15
N ASP A 572 -82.65 -29.56 6.84
CA ASP A 572 -83.38 -28.29 6.88
C ASP A 572 -83.48 -27.65 8.29
N ALA A 573 -82.35 -27.29 8.90
CA ALA A 573 -82.30 -26.64 10.19
C ALA A 573 -81.20 -25.56 10.21
N TYR A 574 -81.58 -24.34 9.81
CA TYR A 574 -80.86 -23.13 10.21
C TYR A 574 -80.96 -22.99 11.73
N ILE A 575 -79.98 -23.49 12.47
CA ILE A 575 -79.85 -23.19 13.90
C ILE A 575 -79.07 -21.89 14.00
N HIS A 576 -79.79 -20.79 14.23
CA HIS A 576 -79.20 -19.50 14.59
C HIS A 576 -78.66 -19.62 16.02
N ILE A 577 -77.42 -20.07 16.17
CA ILE A 577 -76.69 -19.97 17.43
C ILE A 577 -76.14 -18.55 17.47
N GLN A 578 -76.72 -17.68 18.29
CA GLN A 578 -76.09 -16.41 18.65
C GLN A 578 -74.98 -16.75 19.65
N PRO A 579 -73.69 -16.73 19.27
CA PRO A 579 -72.63 -16.82 20.27
C PRO A 579 -72.78 -15.65 21.26
N THR A 580 -72.60 -15.95 22.53
CA THR A 580 -72.53 -14.94 23.58
C THR A 580 -71.06 -14.62 23.77
N PHE A 581 -70.56 -13.56 23.10
CA PHE A 581 -69.17 -13.09 23.26
C PHE A 581 -68.96 -12.31 24.58
N THR A 582 -69.71 -12.67 25.62
CA THR A 582 -69.59 -12.07 26.96
C THR A 582 -68.27 -12.48 27.60
N GLY A 583 -67.35 -11.52 27.77
CA GLY A 583 -66.07 -11.69 28.45
C GLY A 583 -64.84 -11.70 27.54
N GLU A 584 -64.98 -11.26 26.29
CA GLU A 584 -63.86 -11.15 25.35
C GLU A 584 -63.41 -9.72 25.15
N THR A 585 -62.13 -9.56 24.83
CA THR A 585 -61.46 -8.26 24.70
C THR A 585 -60.99 -8.00 23.29
N VAL A 586 -61.02 -6.74 22.89
CA VAL A 586 -60.40 -6.22 21.68
C VAL A 586 -59.24 -5.32 22.08
N ARG A 587 -58.07 -5.52 21.47
CA ARG A 587 -56.90 -4.66 21.63
C ARG A 587 -56.91 -3.54 20.61
N ILE A 588 -56.96 -2.30 21.07
CA ILE A 588 -56.83 -1.11 20.25
C ILE A 588 -55.40 -0.57 20.42
N THR A 589 -54.64 -0.49 19.33
CA THR A 589 -53.29 0.08 19.31
C THR A 589 -53.32 1.40 18.55
N TYR A 590 -52.79 2.47 19.13
CA TYR A 590 -52.75 3.79 18.52
C TYR A 590 -51.37 4.44 18.69
N THR A 591 -50.93 5.18 17.68
CA THR A 591 -49.64 5.86 17.62
C THR A 591 -49.84 7.33 17.38
N PHE A 592 -49.31 8.15 18.28
CA PHE A 592 -49.27 9.60 18.14
C PHE A 592 -47.99 10.03 17.45
N THR A 593 -48.11 10.73 16.31
CA THR A 593 -47.00 11.41 15.66
C THR A 593 -47.04 12.89 16.05
N TYR A 594 -46.03 13.35 16.78
CA TYR A 594 -45.92 14.73 17.26
C TYR A 594 -45.39 15.67 16.17
N ALA A 595 -45.61 16.98 16.34
CA ALA A 595 -45.14 18.00 15.40
C ALA A 595 -43.61 18.00 15.15
N ASN A 596 -42.81 17.45 16.08
CA ASN A 596 -41.36 17.29 15.94
C ASN A 596 -40.95 15.98 15.22
N GLY A 597 -41.92 15.17 14.78
CA GLY A 597 -41.71 13.87 14.13
C GLY A 597 -41.49 12.69 15.09
N THR A 598 -41.63 12.88 16.41
CA THR A 598 -41.55 11.77 17.37
C THR A 598 -42.85 10.96 17.29
N GLU A 599 -42.73 9.64 17.35
CA GLU A 599 -43.88 8.72 17.39
C GLU A 599 -43.92 7.99 18.74
N ILE A 600 -45.10 7.91 19.36
CA ILE A 600 -45.32 7.15 20.60
C ILE A 600 -46.54 6.27 20.42
N THR A 601 -46.37 4.97 20.60
CA THR A 601 -47.41 3.94 20.44
C THR A 601 -47.92 3.47 21.80
N TYR A 602 -49.23 3.36 21.92
CA TYR A 602 -49.97 2.88 23.09
C TYR A 602 -50.93 1.76 22.66
N TRP A 603 -51.35 0.93 23.61
CA TRP A 603 -52.33 -0.12 23.39
C TRP A 603 -53.18 -0.34 24.65
N GLU A 604 -54.46 -0.64 24.46
CA GLU A 604 -55.39 -1.01 25.53
C GLU A 604 -56.31 -2.15 25.08
N ASP A 605 -56.63 -3.04 26.03
CA ASP A 605 -57.57 -4.15 25.85
C ASP A 605 -58.93 -3.73 26.41
N VAL A 606 -59.98 -3.74 25.58
CA VAL A 606 -61.33 -3.25 25.91
C VAL A 606 -62.33 -4.39 25.81
N ASP A 607 -63.13 -4.57 26.86
CA ASP A 607 -64.18 -5.60 26.90
C ASP A 607 -65.28 -5.28 25.86
N LEU A 608 -65.69 -6.30 25.10
CA LEU A 608 -66.84 -6.19 24.20
C LEU A 608 -68.14 -6.21 25.01
N SER A 609 -68.99 -5.22 24.74
CA SER A 609 -70.34 -5.11 25.28
C SER A 609 -71.38 -5.34 24.18
N ILE A 610 -72.58 -5.79 24.54
CA ILE A 610 -73.65 -6.03 23.57
C ILE A 610 -74.23 -4.68 23.12
N ASN A 611 -74.19 -4.39 21.82
CA ASN A 611 -74.83 -3.20 21.26
C ASN A 611 -76.37 -3.41 21.24
N PRO A 612 -77.17 -2.48 21.80
CA PRO A 612 -78.64 -2.59 21.78
C PRO A 612 -79.28 -2.64 20.38
N LEU A 613 -78.55 -2.31 19.32
CA LEU A 613 -79.01 -2.38 17.92
C LEU A 613 -78.63 -3.68 17.19
N GLY A 614 -77.92 -4.61 17.85
CA GLY A 614 -77.28 -5.77 17.24
C GLY A 614 -75.77 -5.56 17.10
N GLY A 615 -74.98 -6.63 17.23
CA GLY A 615 -73.51 -6.57 17.20
C GLY A 615 -72.84 -6.39 18.57
N TYR A 616 -71.51 -6.31 18.56
CA TYR A 616 -70.68 -6.05 19.74
C TYR A 616 -69.99 -4.71 19.63
N LEU A 617 -69.92 -4.00 20.76
CA LEU A 617 -69.39 -2.65 20.87
C LEU A 617 -68.26 -2.61 21.91
N ALA A 618 -67.10 -2.12 21.50
CA ALA A 618 -66.03 -1.69 22.40
C ALA A 618 -65.78 -0.18 22.21
N THR A 619 -65.65 0.53 23.33
CA THR A 619 -65.48 1.98 23.34
C THR A 619 -64.25 2.35 24.16
N LEU A 620 -63.33 3.12 23.57
CA LEU A 620 -62.13 3.61 24.24
C LEU A 620 -61.97 5.11 24.07
N GLU A 621 -62.00 5.85 25.17
CA GLU A 621 -61.70 7.28 25.17
C GLU A 621 -60.21 7.50 25.50
N VAL A 622 -59.51 8.25 24.64
CA VAL A 622 -58.07 8.52 24.75
C VAL A 622 -57.84 10.03 24.78
N GLU A 623 -57.19 10.52 25.83
CA GLU A 623 -56.72 11.91 25.87
C GLU A 623 -55.64 12.15 24.82
N ILE A 624 -55.79 13.18 23.98
CA ILE A 624 -54.79 13.53 22.99
C ILE A 624 -53.73 14.45 23.63
N PRO A 625 -52.45 14.04 23.67
CA PRO A 625 -51.39 14.91 24.14
C PRO A 625 -51.26 16.19 23.30
N TRP A 626 -50.86 17.28 23.93
CA TRP A 626 -50.65 18.54 23.23
C TRP A 626 -49.54 18.39 22.15
N HIS A 627 -49.76 18.95 20.95
CA HIS A 627 -48.88 18.89 19.76
C HIS A 627 -48.83 17.57 18.96
N VAL A 628 -49.83 16.70 19.10
CA VAL A 628 -50.02 15.60 18.16
C VAL A 628 -50.48 16.12 16.80
N ARG A 629 -49.85 15.65 15.73
CA ARG A 629 -50.09 16.03 14.33
C ARG A 629 -50.84 14.94 13.55
N ASN A 630 -50.56 13.69 13.84
CA ASN A 630 -51.19 12.53 13.19
C ASN A 630 -51.43 11.44 14.24
N ILE A 631 -52.49 10.66 14.04
CA ILE A 631 -52.83 9.50 14.83
C ILE A 631 -53.07 8.33 13.87
N SER A 632 -52.23 7.31 13.95
CA SER A 632 -52.45 6.03 13.26
C SER A 632 -52.92 4.99 14.24
N TYR A 633 -53.90 4.17 13.89
CA TYR A 633 -54.44 3.16 14.78
C TYR A 633 -54.72 1.84 14.05
N TYR A 634 -54.70 0.75 14.82
CA TYR A 634 -55.20 -0.54 14.38
C TYR A 634 -55.84 -1.30 15.54
N VAL A 635 -56.80 -2.15 15.17
CA VAL A 635 -57.57 -2.96 16.13
C VAL A 635 -57.24 -4.43 15.89
N SER A 636 -57.07 -5.18 16.97
CA SER A 636 -56.85 -6.63 16.92
C SER A 636 -57.69 -7.35 17.95
N TYR A 637 -58.20 -8.52 17.60
CA TYR A 637 -59.09 -9.31 18.45
C TYR A 637 -58.50 -10.71 18.58
N ALA A 638 -58.59 -11.26 19.79
CA ALA A 638 -58.18 -12.62 20.08
C ALA A 638 -59.38 -13.35 20.71
N PRO A 639 -60.03 -14.28 20.00
CA PRO A 639 -61.09 -15.07 20.59
C PRO A 639 -60.56 -15.87 21.78
N SER A 640 -61.40 -16.03 22.79
CA SER A 640 -61.04 -16.68 24.06
C SER A 640 -60.41 -18.08 23.84
N GLY A 641 -59.12 -18.21 24.20
CA GLY A 641 -58.36 -19.46 24.06
C GLY A 641 -57.35 -19.50 22.90
N SER A 642 -57.30 -18.48 22.04
CA SER A 642 -56.25 -18.33 21.01
C SER A 642 -55.13 -17.38 21.51
N ASN A 643 -53.87 -17.76 21.29
CA ASN A 643 -52.71 -16.88 21.52
C ASN A 643 -52.39 -15.97 20.31
N GLN A 644 -53.23 -16.00 19.29
CA GLN A 644 -53.02 -15.27 18.04
C GLN A 644 -54.03 -14.13 17.95
N TYR A 645 -53.51 -12.90 17.89
CA TYR A 645 -54.29 -11.72 17.62
C TYR A 645 -54.41 -11.57 16.10
N VAL A 646 -55.63 -11.55 15.57
CA VAL A 646 -55.88 -11.19 14.18
C VAL A 646 -55.88 -9.66 14.09
N VAL A 647 -55.12 -9.08 13.16
CA VAL A 647 -55.11 -7.62 12.91
C VAL A 647 -56.26 -7.30 11.96
N LEU A 648 -57.20 -6.47 12.40
CA LEU A 648 -58.54 -6.43 11.82
C LEU A 648 -58.86 -5.17 11.03
N ALA A 649 -58.21 -4.04 11.33
CA ALA A 649 -58.35 -2.82 10.54
C ALA A 649 -57.18 -1.88 10.83
N LYS A 650 -56.67 -1.18 9.79
CA LYS A 650 -55.65 -0.14 9.90
C LYS A 650 -56.16 1.13 9.20
N SER A 651 -56.14 2.25 9.90
CA SER A 651 -56.49 3.55 9.35
C SER A 651 -55.54 4.62 9.89
N THR A 652 -55.34 5.68 9.10
CA THR A 652 -54.48 6.82 9.43
C THR A 652 -55.29 8.08 9.22
N LEU A 653 -55.44 8.87 10.28
CA LEU A 653 -56.18 10.13 10.21
C LEU A 653 -55.19 11.27 9.96
N GLU A 654 -54.90 11.54 8.68
CA GLU A 654 -54.03 12.65 8.28
C GLU A 654 -54.82 13.94 8.08
N GLU A 655 -54.34 15.05 8.65
CA GLU A 655 -54.90 16.37 8.37
C GLU A 655 -54.14 17.07 7.23
N GLU A 656 -54.87 17.61 6.26
CA GLU A 656 -54.35 18.58 5.29
C GLU A 656 -53.81 19.80 6.04
N THR A 657 -52.56 20.16 5.73
CA THR A 657 -51.80 21.27 6.31
C THR A 657 -52.65 22.54 6.48
N VAL A 658 -53.04 22.82 7.73
CA VAL A 658 -53.60 24.10 8.12
C VAL A 658 -52.53 25.16 7.97
N ALA A 659 -52.80 26.11 7.07
CA ALA A 659 -52.00 27.31 6.88
C ALA A 659 -51.79 28.05 8.22
N ASP A 660 -50.52 28.32 8.50
CA ASP A 660 -49.98 29.31 9.42
C ASP A 660 -50.81 29.63 10.68
N ASN A 661 -50.41 28.98 11.78
CA ASN A 661 -50.63 29.50 13.12
C ASN A 661 -50.33 31.01 13.18
N PRO A 662 -51.12 31.81 13.92
CA PRO A 662 -50.79 33.21 14.17
C PRO A 662 -49.41 33.24 14.82
N THR A 663 -48.44 33.80 14.10
CA THR A 663 -47.02 33.78 14.48
C THR A 663 -46.85 34.03 15.97
N PHE A 664 -46.03 33.20 16.63
CA PHE A 664 -45.53 33.35 18.01
C PHE A 664 -45.22 34.81 18.40
N ILE A 665 -44.85 35.63 17.40
CA ILE A 665 -44.61 37.07 17.47
C ILE A 665 -45.83 37.87 17.98
N SER A 666 -47.08 37.49 17.67
CA SER A 666 -48.28 38.21 18.12
C SER A 666 -48.58 37.98 19.60
N LEU A 667 -48.45 36.73 20.06
CA LEU A 667 -48.56 36.34 21.48
C LEU A 667 -47.41 36.93 22.31
N LEU A 668 -46.20 36.93 21.74
CA LEU A 668 -45.02 37.55 22.33
C LEU A 668 -45.22 39.07 22.46
N SER A 669 -45.83 39.73 21.46
CA SER A 669 -46.10 41.17 21.51
C SER A 669 -47.09 41.57 22.60
N TYR A 670 -48.09 40.72 22.89
CA TYR A 670 -49.07 40.94 23.95
C TYR A 670 -48.43 40.77 25.34
N LEU A 671 -47.65 39.70 25.53
CA LEU A 671 -46.89 39.44 26.78
C LEU A 671 -45.83 40.51 27.05
N PHE A 672 -45.16 41.03 26.01
CA PHE A 672 -44.23 42.15 26.14
C PHE A 672 -44.91 43.47 26.50
N LYS A 673 -46.22 43.63 26.24
CA LYS A 673 -46.96 44.87 26.51
C LYS A 673 -47.49 44.95 27.96
N GLU A 674 -47.97 43.82 28.50
CA GLU A 674 -48.56 43.76 29.84
C GLU A 674 -47.54 43.44 30.95
N TYR A 675 -46.52 42.61 30.66
CA TYR A 675 -45.61 42.05 31.67
C TYR A 675 -44.13 42.40 31.48
N THR A 676 -43.84 43.48 30.75
CA THR A 676 -42.48 43.86 30.33
C THR A 676 -41.48 43.85 31.48
N LEU A 677 -41.86 44.39 32.65
CA LEU A 677 -40.96 44.47 33.80
C LEU A 677 -40.61 43.10 34.39
N TYR A 678 -41.60 42.20 34.51
CA TYR A 678 -41.39 40.86 35.07
C TYR A 678 -40.68 39.93 34.08
N MET A 679 -40.96 40.07 32.79
CA MET A 679 -40.23 39.37 31.73
C MET A 679 -38.77 39.83 31.66
N ILE A 680 -38.48 41.13 31.79
CA ILE A 680 -37.09 41.61 31.84
C ILE A 680 -36.35 41.00 33.04
N ILE A 681 -36.97 40.95 34.22
CA ILE A 681 -36.35 40.34 35.40
C ILE A 681 -36.13 38.83 35.22
N ALA A 682 -37.11 38.11 34.66
CA ALA A 682 -36.99 36.68 34.39
C ALA A 682 -35.95 36.36 33.30
N ILE A 683 -35.90 37.15 32.23
CA ILE A 683 -34.92 37.02 31.16
C ILE A 683 -33.51 37.35 31.68
N VAL A 684 -33.36 38.38 32.51
CA VAL A 684 -32.08 38.69 33.16
C VAL A 684 -31.66 37.57 34.11
N ALA A 685 -32.58 36.99 34.89
CA ALA A 685 -32.28 35.86 35.78
C ALA A 685 -31.87 34.60 34.99
N ILE A 686 -32.58 34.27 33.91
CA ILE A 686 -32.25 33.15 33.03
C ILE A 686 -30.92 33.41 32.30
N ALA A 687 -30.68 34.63 31.82
CA ALA A 687 -29.42 35.01 31.21
C ALA A 687 -28.25 34.89 32.21
N VAL A 688 -28.43 35.28 33.48
CA VAL A 688 -27.42 35.11 34.54
C VAL A 688 -27.17 33.63 34.82
N ILE A 689 -28.21 32.78 34.85
CA ILE A 689 -28.07 31.32 35.04
C ILE A 689 -27.34 30.68 33.85
N ILE A 690 -27.72 31.04 32.61
CA ILE A 690 -27.07 30.54 31.39
C ILE A 690 -25.62 31.01 31.34
N ILE A 691 -25.34 32.28 31.64
CA ILE A 691 -23.96 32.80 31.73
C ILE A 691 -23.20 32.06 32.83
N ALA A 692 -23.80 31.79 33.99
CA ALA A 692 -23.15 31.01 35.05
C ALA A 692 -22.83 29.57 34.62
N ILE A 693 -23.75 28.91 33.91
CA ILE A 693 -23.54 27.55 33.37
C ILE A 693 -22.47 27.56 32.27
N ILE A 694 -22.49 28.54 31.37
CA ILE A 694 -21.47 28.72 30.32
C ILE A 694 -20.11 28.99 30.96
N VAL A 695 -20.04 29.86 31.98
CA VAL A 695 -18.81 30.16 32.72
C VAL A 695 -18.32 28.92 33.46
N ILE A 696 -19.19 28.13 34.10
CA ILE A 696 -18.81 26.86 34.76
C ILE A 696 -18.32 25.82 33.72
N GLN A 697 -19.01 25.70 32.58
CA GLN A 697 -18.56 24.79 31.52
C GLN A 697 -17.22 25.23 30.92
N LEU A 698 -17.04 26.53 30.64
CA LEU A 698 -15.81 27.06 30.05
C LEU A 698 -14.65 27.09 31.04
N ALA A 699 -14.89 27.43 32.32
CA ALA A 699 -13.85 27.59 33.32
C ALA A 699 -13.48 26.29 34.04
N ILE A 700 -14.39 25.31 34.15
CA ILE A 700 -14.15 24.08 34.93
C ILE A 700 -14.15 22.83 34.04
N VAL A 701 -15.16 22.65 33.17
CA VAL A 701 -15.32 21.39 32.42
C VAL A 701 -14.39 21.32 31.21
N ARG A 702 -14.30 22.41 30.43
CA ARG A 702 -13.45 22.49 29.24
C ARG A 702 -11.96 22.32 29.56
N PRO A 703 -11.37 22.99 30.56
CA PRO A 703 -9.97 22.76 30.93
C PRO A 703 -9.72 21.36 31.50
N ARG A 704 -10.70 20.72 32.17
CA ARG A 704 -10.54 19.32 32.62
C ARG A 704 -10.53 18.33 31.45
N LYS A 705 -11.40 18.51 30.46
CA LYS A 705 -11.41 17.69 29.24
C LYS A 705 -10.17 17.96 28.37
N GLN A 706 -9.72 19.21 28.29
CA GLN A 706 -8.49 19.58 27.59
C GLN A 706 -7.25 19.04 28.30
N LYS A 707 -7.13 19.13 29.63
CA LYS A 707 -6.03 18.52 30.38
C LYS A 707 -5.95 17.00 30.21
N LYS A 708 -7.09 16.30 30.14
CA LYS A 708 -7.10 14.86 29.83
C LYS A 708 -6.66 14.58 28.39
N LYS A 709 -7.12 15.36 27.41
CA LYS A 709 -6.68 15.22 26.00
C LYS A 709 -5.20 15.57 25.81
N GLU A 710 -4.71 16.62 26.48
CA GLU A 710 -3.31 17.02 26.47
C GLU A 710 -2.42 15.97 27.14
N GLY A 711 -2.87 15.39 28.27
CA GLY A 711 -2.16 14.29 28.92
C GLY A 711 -2.02 13.08 28.00
N LYS A 712 -3.13 12.67 27.34
CA LYS A 712 -3.10 11.60 26.34
C LYS A 712 -2.16 11.95 25.18
N ARG A 713 -2.28 13.15 24.60
CA ARG A 713 -1.44 13.59 23.48
C ARG A 713 0.05 13.64 23.84
N LYS A 714 0.41 14.14 25.04
CA LYS A 714 1.80 14.15 25.53
C LYS A 714 2.35 12.73 25.71
N TYR A 715 1.53 11.81 26.22
CA TYR A 715 1.94 10.40 26.34
C TYR A 715 2.13 9.72 24.98
N LEU A 716 1.30 10.05 23.99
CA LEU A 716 1.43 9.52 22.63
C LEU A 716 2.65 10.08 21.89
N ASP A 717 2.87 11.39 21.99
CA ASP A 717 4.07 12.06 21.48
C ASP A 717 5.33 11.44 22.09
N LYS A 718 5.29 11.13 23.40
CA LYS A 718 6.34 10.41 24.11
C LYS A 718 6.63 9.04 23.48
N ILE A 719 5.61 8.18 23.33
CA ILE A 719 5.79 6.84 22.74
C ILE A 719 6.30 6.93 21.30
N SER A 720 5.73 7.81 20.49
CA SER A 720 6.15 7.99 19.09
C SER A 720 7.63 8.36 19.01
N LYS A 721 8.08 9.31 19.85
CA LYS A 721 9.49 9.71 19.92
C LYS A 721 10.39 8.56 20.36
N VAL A 722 9.96 7.76 21.33
CA VAL A 722 10.71 6.56 21.76
C VAL A 722 10.88 5.59 20.59
N LEU A 723 9.81 5.25 19.86
CA LEU A 723 9.89 4.32 18.72
C LEU A 723 10.77 4.85 17.59
N THR A 724 10.63 6.12 17.22
CA THR A 724 11.52 6.75 16.24
C THR A 724 12.98 6.71 16.69
N SER A 725 13.22 6.94 17.99
CA SER A 725 14.57 6.85 18.57
C SER A 725 15.12 5.43 18.45
N VAL A 726 14.34 4.41 18.86
CA VAL A 726 14.72 3.00 18.81
C VAL A 726 15.07 2.57 17.39
N LEU A 727 14.25 2.93 16.41
CA LEU A 727 14.49 2.63 14.99
C LEU A 727 15.73 3.34 14.43
N SER A 728 16.12 4.47 15.03
CA SER A 728 17.32 5.19 14.64
C SER A 728 18.60 4.65 15.27
N LEU A 729 18.51 3.80 16.30
CA LEU A 729 19.70 3.25 16.98
C LEU A 729 20.47 2.33 16.03
N ARG A 730 21.79 2.34 16.16
CA ARG A 730 22.68 1.56 15.29
C ARG A 730 23.75 0.80 16.05
N LYS A 731 24.39 1.42 17.04
CA LYS A 731 25.49 0.82 17.80
C LYS A 731 25.53 1.36 19.23
N VAL A 732 25.85 0.49 20.18
CA VAL A 732 26.20 0.86 21.56
C VAL A 732 27.64 0.48 21.81
N ILE A 733 28.43 1.42 22.34
CA ILE A 733 29.81 1.17 22.75
C ILE A 733 29.97 1.59 24.21
N VAL A 734 30.38 0.67 25.07
CA VAL A 734 30.72 0.95 26.46
C VAL A 734 32.23 1.06 26.57
N VAL A 735 32.72 2.15 27.12
CA VAL A 735 34.14 2.52 27.17
C VAL A 735 34.56 2.70 28.60
N HIS A 736 35.72 2.14 28.97
CA HIS A 736 36.32 2.42 30.25
C HIS A 736 36.96 3.81 30.25
N ILE A 737 36.59 4.66 31.19
CA ILE A 737 36.99 6.09 31.20
C ILE A 737 38.51 6.24 31.34
N GLU A 738 39.14 5.47 32.23
CA GLU A 738 40.56 5.67 32.54
C GLU A 738 41.49 5.21 31.40
N SER A 739 41.17 4.10 30.73
CA SER A 739 42.02 3.53 29.68
C SER A 739 41.60 3.95 28.26
N GLY A 740 40.36 4.39 28.07
CA GLY A 740 39.83 4.76 26.77
C GLY A 740 39.52 3.64 25.81
N LEU A 741 39.63 2.40 26.28
CA LEU A 741 39.37 1.22 25.48
C LEU A 741 37.90 0.78 25.62
N PRO A 742 37.29 0.28 24.53
CA PRO A 742 35.95 -0.31 24.60
C PRO A 742 35.98 -1.58 25.47
N VAL A 743 35.06 -1.66 26.44
CA VAL A 743 34.87 -2.85 27.30
C VAL A 743 33.81 -3.78 26.72
N TYR A 744 32.84 -3.22 26.00
CA TYR A 744 31.73 -3.94 25.40
C TYR A 744 31.17 -3.14 24.22
N GLU A 745 30.77 -3.84 23.17
CA GLU A 745 30.10 -3.26 22.02
C GLU A 745 28.92 -4.13 21.59
N TRP A 746 27.89 -3.50 21.05
CA TRP A 746 26.77 -4.19 20.46
C TRP A 746 26.24 -3.45 19.23
N ASP A 747 26.27 -4.15 18.09
CA ASP A 747 25.74 -3.68 16.82
C ASP A 747 24.25 -4.07 16.70
N LEU A 748 23.39 -3.06 16.57
CA LEU A 748 21.93 -3.20 16.56
C LEU A 748 21.36 -3.34 15.14
N GLY A 749 22.17 -3.08 14.10
CA GLY A 749 21.70 -3.01 12.72
C GLY A 749 22.63 -3.61 11.67
N GLY A 750 23.66 -4.37 12.07
CA GLY A 750 24.53 -5.14 11.16
C GLY A 750 25.40 -4.37 10.15
N GLU A 751 25.16 -3.08 9.95
CA GLU A 751 25.70 -2.32 8.79
C GLU A 751 26.81 -1.31 9.12
N ILE A 752 27.12 -1.06 10.40
CA ILE A 752 28.14 -0.07 10.76
C ILE A 752 29.48 -0.75 11.05
N THR A 753 30.36 -0.78 10.05
CA THR A 753 31.78 -1.13 10.20
C THR A 753 32.56 0.06 10.78
N VAL A 754 32.19 0.50 11.99
CA VAL A 754 32.97 1.48 12.74
C VAL A 754 33.97 0.75 13.61
N ASP A 755 35.26 1.06 13.43
CA ASP A 755 36.30 0.66 14.37
C ASP A 755 36.06 1.36 15.71
N SER A 756 35.52 0.58 16.66
CA SER A 756 35.20 1.05 18.00
C SER A 756 36.43 1.61 18.72
N THR A 757 37.64 1.11 18.47
CA THR A 757 38.85 1.63 19.12
C THR A 757 39.18 3.03 18.62
N LEU A 758 39.09 3.25 17.30
CA LEU A 758 39.36 4.56 16.70
C LEU A 758 38.33 5.61 17.18
N VAL A 759 37.05 5.25 17.13
CA VAL A 759 35.96 6.18 17.48
C VAL A 759 35.94 6.50 18.97
N THR A 760 36.22 5.53 19.83
CA THR A 760 36.28 5.77 21.27
C THR A 760 37.46 6.65 21.66
N GLY A 761 38.62 6.49 21.01
CA GLY A 761 39.76 7.40 21.16
C GLY A 761 39.42 8.84 20.77
N PHE A 762 38.70 9.03 19.65
CA PHE A 762 38.20 10.35 19.24
C PHE A 762 37.21 10.93 20.25
N LEU A 763 36.19 10.15 20.65
CA LEU A 763 35.15 10.61 21.59
C LEU A 763 35.72 10.96 22.97
N GLN A 764 36.73 10.23 23.43
CA GLN A 764 37.46 10.58 24.64
C GLN A 764 38.26 11.87 24.50
N ALA A 765 38.94 12.10 23.38
CA ALA A 765 39.64 13.36 23.14
C ALA A 765 38.67 14.55 23.18
N VAL A 766 37.47 14.39 22.60
CA VAL A 766 36.40 15.40 22.65
C VAL A 766 35.89 15.59 24.09
N ALA A 767 35.68 14.52 24.85
CA ALA A 767 35.27 14.59 26.24
C ALA A 767 36.34 15.29 27.12
N GLY A 768 37.62 15.00 26.90
CA GLY A 768 38.75 15.65 27.58
C GLY A 768 38.87 17.13 27.23
N MET A 769 38.67 17.49 25.97
CA MET A 769 38.58 18.91 25.58
C MET A 769 37.39 19.60 26.28
N GLY A 770 36.26 18.90 26.39
CA GLY A 770 35.09 19.38 27.12
C GLY A 770 35.37 19.64 28.60
N SER A 771 36.09 18.74 29.28
CA SER A 771 36.45 18.90 30.69
C SER A 771 37.46 20.03 30.92
N GLU A 772 38.42 20.23 30.00
CA GLU A 772 39.34 21.37 30.04
C GLU A 772 38.60 22.71 29.88
N ILE A 773 37.64 22.78 28.95
CA ILE A 773 36.82 23.98 28.72
C ILE A 773 35.87 24.26 29.90
N SER A 774 35.29 23.21 30.50
CA SER A 774 34.33 23.34 31.59
C SER A 774 34.97 23.60 32.96
N GLY A 775 36.31 23.66 33.04
CA GLY A 775 37.03 23.90 34.28
C GLY A 775 37.07 22.68 35.21
N GLY A 776 37.20 21.48 34.65
CA GLY A 776 37.30 20.22 35.40
C GLY A 776 35.95 19.65 35.85
N GLN A 777 34.83 20.20 35.41
CA GLN A 777 33.54 19.51 35.53
C GLN A 777 33.51 18.38 34.50
N THR A 778 33.75 17.15 34.98
CA THR A 778 33.66 15.91 34.22
C THR A 778 32.21 15.61 33.86
N GLY A 779 31.65 16.40 32.94
CA GLY A 779 30.44 16.05 32.21
C GLY A 779 30.86 15.44 30.88
N ALA A 780 30.52 14.16 30.66
CA ALA A 780 30.65 13.58 29.33
C ALA A 780 29.85 14.40 28.32
N VAL A 781 30.36 14.49 27.10
CA VAL A 781 29.70 15.21 26.01
C VAL A 781 28.36 14.53 25.74
N LYS A 782 27.27 15.13 26.19
CA LYS A 782 25.94 14.50 26.15
C LYS A 782 25.50 14.12 24.75
N LYS A 783 25.83 14.95 23.76
CA LYS A 783 25.41 14.79 22.37
C LYS A 783 26.44 15.37 21.41
N ILE A 784 26.78 14.62 20.37
CA ILE A 784 27.61 15.06 19.24
C ILE A 784 26.81 14.76 17.97
N ASP A 785 26.68 15.77 17.13
CA ASP A 785 26.08 15.63 15.80
C ASP A 785 27.21 15.53 14.77
N TYR A 786 27.28 14.40 14.06
CA TYR A 786 28.36 14.06 13.15
C TYR A 786 27.82 13.50 11.82
N GLY A 787 27.48 14.41 10.91
CA GLY A 787 27.00 14.08 9.57
C GLY A 787 25.65 13.34 9.63
N GLN A 788 25.69 12.03 9.38
CA GLN A 788 24.50 11.16 9.40
C GLN A 788 24.26 10.49 10.75
N PHE A 789 25.13 10.72 11.75
CA PHE A 789 25.01 10.12 13.07
C PHE A 789 24.92 11.17 14.17
N VAL A 790 24.03 10.91 15.11
CA VAL A 790 23.98 11.55 16.42
C VAL A 790 24.53 10.55 17.44
N VAL A 791 25.60 10.95 18.12
CA VAL A 791 26.22 10.18 19.21
C VAL A 791 25.75 10.77 20.53
N SER A 792 24.97 10.01 21.28
CA SER A 792 24.55 10.40 22.63
C SER A 792 25.36 9.63 23.66
N SER A 793 25.69 10.25 24.79
CA SER A 793 26.48 9.58 25.83
C SER A 793 25.93 9.75 27.24
N ALA A 794 26.14 8.72 28.05
CA ALA A 794 25.99 8.77 29.50
C ALA A 794 27.22 8.19 30.17
N SER A 795 27.61 8.76 31.30
CA SER A 795 28.88 8.46 31.97
C SER A 795 28.69 8.40 33.48
N LYS A 796 29.41 7.48 34.12
CA LYS A 796 29.49 7.31 35.57
C LYS A 796 30.87 6.74 35.91
N ASP A 797 31.42 7.17 37.04
CA ASP A 797 32.73 6.84 37.65
C ASP A 797 33.77 6.11 36.77
N CYS A 798 33.53 4.86 36.34
CA CYS A 798 34.48 4.06 35.56
C CYS A 798 34.15 3.91 34.06
N ILE A 799 32.91 4.16 33.62
CA ILE A 799 32.48 3.87 32.24
C ILE A 799 31.68 5.01 31.58
N THR A 800 31.79 5.09 30.26
CA THR A 800 30.93 5.90 29.41
C THR A 800 30.30 5.02 28.34
N ALA A 801 28.97 5.05 28.23
CA ALA A 801 28.26 4.41 27.13
C ALA A 801 27.97 5.46 26.05
N TYR A 802 28.35 5.15 24.81
CA TYR A 802 28.04 5.90 23.61
C TYR A 802 26.99 5.16 22.81
N LEU A 803 25.91 5.85 22.47
CA LEU A 803 24.81 5.35 21.66
C LEU A 803 24.80 6.10 20.32
N PHE A 804 25.04 5.35 19.26
CA PHE A 804 25.03 5.84 17.88
C PHE A 804 23.63 5.69 17.31
N SER A 805 23.13 6.78 16.76
CA SER A 805 21.79 6.87 16.18
C SER A 805 21.82 7.70 14.90
N THR A 806 20.91 7.45 13.96
CA THR A 806 20.80 8.25 12.71
C THR A 806 19.99 9.54 12.89
N SER A 807 19.37 9.72 14.06
CA SER A 807 18.57 10.90 14.39
C SER A 807 18.66 11.19 15.88
N GLU A 808 18.20 12.37 16.30
CA GLU A 808 18.14 12.71 17.73
C GLU A 808 17.25 11.73 18.51
N ILE A 809 17.78 11.21 19.61
CA ILE A 809 17.06 10.29 20.50
C ILE A 809 16.20 11.05 21.52
N SER A 810 15.13 10.41 21.97
CA SER A 810 14.23 10.94 22.98
C SER A 810 14.85 10.93 24.38
N ILE A 811 14.40 11.85 25.24
CA ILE A 811 14.87 11.96 26.63
C ILE A 811 14.67 10.68 27.46
N ASP A 812 13.69 9.83 27.10
CA ASP A 812 13.48 8.55 27.75
C ASP A 812 14.56 7.53 27.39
N VAL A 813 15.03 7.54 26.13
CA VAL A 813 16.17 6.71 25.70
C VAL A 813 17.48 7.24 26.29
N GLU A 814 17.64 8.57 26.39
CA GLU A 814 18.76 9.19 27.13
C GLU A 814 18.77 8.80 28.63
N THR A 815 17.59 8.72 29.24
CA THR A 815 17.45 8.26 30.62
C THR A 815 17.76 6.76 30.71
N GLY A 816 17.33 5.98 29.72
CA GLY A 816 17.61 4.56 29.59
C GLY A 816 19.12 4.26 29.54
N ILE A 817 19.89 4.99 28.71
CA ILE A 817 21.34 4.79 28.67
C ILE A 817 22.01 5.16 30.01
N ALA A 818 21.51 6.19 30.71
CA ALA A 818 22.02 6.54 32.04
C ALA A 818 21.73 5.46 33.09
N ASN A 819 20.51 4.90 33.10
CA ASN A 819 20.14 3.77 33.96
C ASN A 819 20.99 2.53 33.65
N PHE A 820 21.21 2.26 32.35
CA PHE A 820 22.06 1.17 31.91
C PHE A 820 23.50 1.34 32.41
N VAL A 821 24.09 2.52 32.27
CA VAL A 821 25.45 2.82 32.79
C VAL A 821 25.52 2.59 34.30
N GLU A 822 24.51 3.08 35.05
CA GLU A 822 24.44 2.84 36.49
C GLU A 822 24.36 1.34 36.83
N TRP A 823 23.53 0.59 36.11
CA TRP A 823 23.42 -0.86 36.28
C TRP A 823 24.73 -1.57 35.95
N PHE A 824 25.35 -1.23 34.82
CA PHE A 824 26.56 -1.87 34.31
C PHE A 824 27.72 -1.68 35.29
N GLU A 825 27.93 -0.45 35.76
CA GLU A 825 28.97 -0.15 36.74
C GLU A 825 28.71 -0.86 38.08
N LYS A 826 27.46 -0.88 38.55
CA LYS A 826 27.09 -1.60 39.78
C LYS A 826 27.35 -3.10 39.64
N ARG A 827 27.06 -3.68 38.48
CA ARG A 827 27.20 -5.11 38.20
C ARG A 827 28.65 -5.55 38.08
N PHE A 828 29.50 -4.74 37.46
CA PHE A 828 30.90 -5.05 37.14
C PHE A 828 31.90 -4.22 37.96
N LYS A 829 31.48 -3.59 39.06
CA LYS A 829 32.29 -2.66 39.86
C LYS A 829 33.70 -3.16 40.16
N THR A 830 33.84 -4.39 40.64
CA THR A 830 35.13 -4.97 41.00
C THR A 830 36.04 -5.14 39.78
N VAL A 831 35.47 -5.58 38.65
CA VAL A 831 36.20 -5.79 37.39
C VAL A 831 36.64 -4.47 36.79
N LEU A 832 35.78 -3.44 36.84
CA LEU A 832 36.05 -2.13 36.26
C LEU A 832 37.17 -1.37 36.99
N HIS A 833 37.21 -1.38 38.33
CA HIS A 833 38.27 -0.68 39.08
C HIS A 833 39.68 -1.27 38.89
N GLU A 834 39.77 -2.56 38.59
CA GLU A 834 41.04 -3.27 38.37
C GLU A 834 41.16 -3.72 36.91
N TRP A 835 40.50 -3.02 35.98
CA TRP A 835 40.38 -3.49 34.61
C TRP A 835 41.71 -3.42 33.86
N GLY A 836 42.31 -4.58 33.62
CA GLY A 836 43.58 -4.73 32.89
C GLY A 836 43.44 -4.89 31.37
N GLY A 837 42.29 -4.54 30.78
CA GLY A 837 42.04 -4.68 29.34
C GLY A 837 41.44 -6.02 28.87
N ILE A 838 41.16 -6.94 29.80
CA ILE A 838 40.56 -8.25 29.49
C ILE A 838 39.04 -8.12 29.42
N THR A 839 38.41 -8.54 28.32
CA THR A 839 36.96 -8.38 28.10
C THR A 839 36.12 -9.62 28.44
N ASP A 840 36.75 -10.72 28.84
CA ASP A 840 36.11 -12.03 29.08
C ASP A 840 34.90 -11.97 30.02
N ASP A 841 34.99 -11.20 31.12
CA ASP A 841 33.89 -11.07 32.08
C ASP A 841 32.66 -10.37 31.46
N PHE A 842 32.87 -9.42 30.56
CA PHE A 842 31.79 -8.77 29.83
C PHE A 842 31.23 -9.69 28.75
N THR A 843 32.09 -10.37 27.98
CA THR A 843 31.69 -11.35 26.95
C THR A 843 30.88 -12.49 27.55
N LYS A 844 31.29 -13.03 28.70
CA LYS A 844 30.59 -14.10 29.43
C LYS A 844 29.21 -13.66 29.93
N ASN A 845 29.04 -12.37 30.22
CA ASN A 845 27.77 -11.78 30.66
C ASN A 845 27.07 -10.98 29.54
N SER A 846 27.50 -11.11 28.29
CA SER A 846 27.01 -10.36 27.12
C SER A 846 25.49 -10.42 27.02
N ARG A 847 24.91 -11.60 27.25
CA ARG A 847 23.45 -11.78 27.28
C ARG A 847 22.73 -10.91 28.32
N GLN A 848 23.23 -10.85 29.56
CA GLN A 848 22.63 -9.99 30.59
C GLN A 848 22.76 -8.51 30.25
N ILE A 849 23.86 -8.14 29.60
CA ILE A 849 24.11 -6.78 29.12
C ILE A 849 23.11 -6.43 28.01
N ILE A 850 22.94 -7.31 27.01
CA ILE A 850 21.97 -7.16 25.91
C ILE A 850 20.55 -7.07 26.47
N ASP A 851 20.14 -7.99 27.34
CA ASP A 851 18.79 -7.98 27.92
C ASP A 851 18.51 -6.67 28.68
N THR A 852 19.51 -6.14 29.39
CA THR A 852 19.37 -4.86 30.10
C THR A 852 19.34 -3.67 29.13
N LEU A 853 20.20 -3.66 28.10
CA LEU A 853 20.14 -2.65 27.03
C LEU A 853 18.78 -2.67 26.33
N CYS A 854 18.25 -3.85 26.05
CA CYS A 854 16.96 -4.01 25.40
C CYS A 854 15.81 -3.42 26.22
N GLU A 855 15.86 -3.64 27.53
CA GLU A 855 14.87 -3.14 28.47
C GLU A 855 14.97 -1.62 28.62
N GLU A 856 16.15 -1.10 28.94
CA GLU A 856 16.37 0.32 29.25
C GLU A 856 16.28 1.21 27.99
N LEU A 857 16.72 0.72 26.83
CA LEU A 857 16.65 1.46 25.56
C LEU A 857 15.38 1.17 24.75
N PHE A 858 14.43 0.41 25.31
CA PHE A 858 13.17 0.03 24.62
C PHE A 858 13.36 -0.74 23.30
N ILE A 859 14.50 -1.40 23.08
CA ILE A 859 14.77 -2.19 21.86
C ILE A 859 13.84 -3.40 21.77
N TRP A 860 13.30 -3.87 22.91
CA TRP A 860 12.23 -4.90 22.93
C TRP A 860 11.04 -4.57 22.03
N THR A 861 10.82 -3.29 21.68
CA THR A 861 9.77 -2.86 20.74
C THR A 861 9.98 -3.39 19.31
N LEU A 862 11.21 -3.77 18.95
CA LEU A 862 11.58 -4.39 17.68
C LEU A 862 11.43 -5.91 17.70
N HIS A 863 11.20 -6.51 18.86
CA HIS A 863 11.12 -7.96 19.04
C HIS A 863 9.67 -8.44 19.17
N PRO A 864 9.42 -9.74 18.91
CA PRO A 864 8.12 -10.31 19.15
C PRO A 864 7.64 -10.20 20.60
N LEU A 865 6.36 -9.91 20.76
CA LEU A 865 5.69 -9.93 22.06
C LEU A 865 5.19 -11.35 22.35
N SER A 866 5.19 -11.73 23.62
CA SER A 866 4.63 -13.00 24.09
C SER A 866 3.50 -12.75 25.08
N ILE A 867 2.54 -13.66 25.18
CA ILE A 867 1.43 -13.52 26.13
C ILE A 867 1.85 -13.96 27.54
N ASN A 868 1.38 -13.23 28.57
CA ASN A 868 1.47 -13.71 29.94
C ASN A 868 0.26 -14.60 30.25
N THR A 869 0.46 -15.92 30.22
CA THR A 869 -0.61 -16.91 30.49
C THR A 869 -1.23 -16.77 31.89
N VAL A 870 -0.50 -16.23 32.87
CA VAL A 870 -1.02 -15.96 34.22
C VAL A 870 -2.08 -14.86 34.22
N LYS A 871 -1.99 -13.92 33.27
CA LYS A 871 -2.90 -12.78 33.13
C LYS A 871 -4.08 -13.02 32.20
N GLU A 872 -4.18 -14.20 31.61
CA GLU A 872 -5.24 -14.53 30.65
C GLU A 872 -6.65 -14.40 31.27
N LYS A 873 -6.81 -14.77 32.55
CA LYS A 873 -8.08 -14.62 33.29
C LYS A 873 -8.49 -13.15 33.49
N ASP A 874 -7.54 -12.22 33.44
CA ASP A 874 -7.79 -10.78 33.58
C ASP A 874 -8.05 -10.10 32.23
N VAL A 875 -7.99 -10.81 31.08
CA VAL A 875 -8.18 -10.25 29.73
C VAL A 875 -9.55 -9.57 29.54
N PRO A 876 -10.67 -10.09 30.07
CA PRO A 876 -11.96 -9.40 29.98
C PRO A 876 -12.00 -8.01 30.64
N LYS A 877 -11.02 -7.67 31.49
CA LYS A 877 -10.88 -6.34 32.12
C LYS A 877 -10.20 -5.31 31.19
N LEU A 878 -9.59 -5.77 30.09
CA LEU A 878 -8.98 -4.89 29.09
C LEU A 878 -10.07 -4.20 28.24
N SER A 879 -9.72 -3.09 27.60
CA SER A 879 -10.55 -2.47 26.57
C SER A 879 -10.81 -3.44 25.41
N THR A 880 -11.87 -3.20 24.63
CA THR A 880 -12.19 -4.03 23.45
C THR A 880 -10.99 -4.15 22.49
N LEU A 881 -10.24 -3.07 22.30
CA LEU A 881 -9.00 -3.08 21.51
C LEU A 881 -7.91 -3.93 22.16
N GLY A 882 -7.69 -3.80 23.48
CA GLY A 882 -6.70 -4.60 24.19
C GLY A 882 -7.00 -6.10 24.18
N GLN A 883 -8.29 -6.49 24.25
CA GLN A 883 -8.72 -7.88 24.10
C GLN A 883 -8.42 -8.41 22.68
N ARG A 884 -8.67 -7.60 21.65
CA ARG A 884 -8.36 -7.95 20.25
C ARG A 884 -6.86 -8.09 20.02
N ILE A 885 -6.04 -7.16 20.54
CA ILE A 885 -4.57 -7.23 20.45
C ILE A 885 -4.05 -8.47 21.19
N PHE A 886 -4.55 -8.76 22.39
CA PHE A 886 -4.16 -9.96 23.15
C PHE A 886 -4.47 -11.24 22.37
N LYS A 887 -5.68 -11.32 21.80
CA LYS A 887 -6.09 -12.46 20.97
C LYS A 887 -5.22 -12.60 19.73
N PHE A 888 -4.92 -11.50 19.04
CA PHE A 888 -4.04 -11.50 17.87
C PHE A 888 -2.63 -12.04 18.21
N ILE A 889 -1.99 -11.54 19.27
CA ILE A 889 -0.65 -12.02 19.69
C ILE A 889 -0.70 -13.47 20.19
N LYS A 890 -1.85 -13.93 20.71
CA LYS A 890 -2.05 -15.33 21.11
C LYS A 890 -2.17 -16.27 19.91
N ASP A 891 -2.94 -15.86 18.91
CA ASP A 891 -3.28 -16.69 17.74
C ASP A 891 -2.11 -16.72 16.73
N TYR A 892 -1.30 -15.66 16.67
CA TYR A 892 -0.16 -15.55 15.77
C TYR A 892 1.16 -15.56 16.55
N LYS A 893 2.07 -16.47 16.21
CA LYS A 893 3.43 -16.48 16.77
C LYS A 893 4.25 -15.32 16.20
N GLU A 894 5.26 -14.88 16.95
CA GLU A 894 6.27 -13.91 16.49
C GLU A 894 5.75 -12.50 16.15
N VAL A 895 4.65 -12.07 16.76
CA VAL A 895 4.06 -10.73 16.51
C VAL A 895 4.90 -9.62 17.15
N THR A 896 5.55 -8.80 16.33
CA THR A 896 6.21 -7.55 16.74
C THR A 896 5.20 -6.39 16.86
N ILE A 897 5.62 -5.26 17.46
CA ILE A 897 4.77 -4.06 17.49
C ILE A 897 4.41 -3.61 16.08
N SER A 898 5.36 -3.61 15.14
CA SER A 898 5.12 -3.22 13.74
C SER A 898 4.03 -4.08 13.08
N VAL A 899 4.10 -5.40 13.25
CA VAL A 899 3.08 -6.34 12.72
C VAL A 899 1.72 -6.09 13.36
N ALA A 900 1.68 -5.83 14.68
CA ALA A 900 0.43 -5.48 15.35
C ALA A 900 -0.16 -4.15 14.81
N LEU A 901 0.66 -3.14 14.54
CA LEU A 901 0.20 -1.86 13.99
C LEU A 901 -0.34 -2.01 12.56
N GLU A 902 0.30 -2.84 11.75
CA GLU A 902 -0.16 -3.16 10.40
C GLU A 902 -1.53 -3.88 10.44
N TYR A 903 -1.67 -4.89 11.29
CA TYR A 903 -2.93 -5.62 11.44
C TYR A 903 -4.08 -4.74 11.96
N PHE A 904 -3.79 -3.82 12.87
CA PHE A 904 -4.77 -2.90 13.46
C PHE A 904 -4.81 -1.51 12.79
N ASN A 905 -4.42 -1.39 11.52
CA ASN A 905 -4.34 -0.12 10.78
C ASN A 905 -5.65 0.68 10.68
N LYS A 906 -6.81 0.04 10.87
CA LYS A 906 -8.13 0.70 10.93
C LYS A 906 -8.35 1.48 12.23
N THR A 907 -7.53 1.23 13.25
CA THR A 907 -7.57 1.94 14.54
C THR A 907 -6.49 3.03 14.52
N PRO A 908 -6.70 4.22 15.12
CA PRO A 908 -5.66 5.24 15.18
C PRO A 908 -4.36 4.67 15.76
N LEU A 909 -3.26 4.89 15.04
CA LEU A 909 -1.92 4.37 15.37
C LEU A 909 -1.58 4.61 16.84
N GLU A 910 -1.89 5.81 17.32
CA GLU A 910 -1.59 6.24 18.67
C GLU A 910 -2.37 5.45 19.73
N GLU A 911 -3.62 5.10 19.43
CA GLU A 911 -4.47 4.32 20.33
C GLU A 911 -4.03 2.87 20.41
N THR A 912 -3.63 2.27 19.29
CA THR A 912 -3.06 0.92 19.24
C THR A 912 -1.74 0.87 20.02
N LEU A 913 -0.82 1.79 19.73
CA LEU A 913 0.47 1.89 20.43
C LEU A 913 0.32 2.08 21.94
N SER A 914 -0.52 3.03 22.36
CA SER A 914 -0.77 3.24 23.79
C SER A 914 -1.36 2.01 24.45
N THR A 915 -2.20 1.25 23.74
CA THR A 915 -2.79 0.03 24.29
C THR A 915 -1.74 -1.06 24.45
N ILE A 916 -0.85 -1.25 23.47
CA ILE A 916 0.28 -2.21 23.55
C ILE A 916 1.19 -1.87 24.73
N PHE A 917 1.66 -0.61 24.85
CA PHE A 917 2.53 -0.19 25.95
C PHE A 917 1.86 -0.40 27.33
N ASN A 918 0.59 0.00 27.47
CA ASN A 918 -0.16 -0.25 28.71
C ASN A 918 -0.30 -1.74 29.03
N MET A 919 -0.48 -2.60 28.02
CA MET A 919 -0.56 -4.04 28.21
C MET A 919 0.79 -4.63 28.61
N VAL A 920 1.89 -4.11 28.09
CA VAL A 920 3.25 -4.49 28.50
C VAL A 920 3.53 -4.05 29.95
N ASP A 921 3.21 -2.80 30.30
CA ASP A 921 3.40 -2.27 31.67
C ASP A 921 2.54 -3.00 32.70
N ALA A 922 1.30 -3.36 32.33
CA ALA A 922 0.41 -4.17 33.15
C ALA A 922 0.71 -5.68 33.11
N LYS A 923 1.79 -6.09 32.40
CA LYS A 923 2.28 -7.47 32.27
C LYS A 923 1.30 -8.45 31.62
N TYR A 924 0.38 -7.97 30.79
CA TYR A 924 -0.44 -8.83 29.92
C TYR A 924 0.38 -9.35 28.74
N LEU A 925 1.26 -8.51 28.22
CA LEU A 925 2.26 -8.86 27.21
C LEU A 925 3.61 -8.90 27.89
N LEU A 926 4.38 -9.93 27.59
CA LEU A 926 5.75 -10.13 28.01
C LEU A 926 6.66 -9.74 26.86
N ARG A 927 7.68 -8.96 27.18
CA ARG A 927 8.78 -8.61 26.28
C ARG A 927 9.59 -9.89 26.08
N MET A 928 9.83 -10.35 24.84
CA MET A 928 10.76 -11.45 24.65
C MET A 928 12.16 -10.97 25.04
N THR A 929 12.73 -11.59 26.07
CA THR A 929 14.16 -11.53 26.37
C THR A 929 14.91 -12.40 25.38
N PHE A 930 16.13 -12.02 24.99
CA PHE A 930 16.94 -12.83 24.08
C PHE A 930 17.16 -14.21 24.71
N ARG A 931 16.63 -15.27 24.08
CA ARG A 931 16.60 -16.62 24.65
C ARG A 931 17.84 -17.42 24.35
#